data_AF-A0A931BXP4-F1
#
_entry.id   AF-A0A931BXP4-F1
#
_cell.length_a   1.000
_cell.length_b   1.000
_cell.length_c   1.000
_cell.angle_alpha   90.00
_cell.angle_beta   90.00
_cell.angle_gamma   90.00
#
_symmetry.space_group_name_H-M   'P 1'
#
loop_
_entity.id
_entity.type
_entity.pdbx_description
1 polymer ?
#
loop_
_entity_poly.entity_id
_entity_poly.type
_entity_poly.pdbx_seq_one_letter_code
_entity_poly.pdbx_strand_id
1 'polypeptide(L)'
;MKGSSSLEENVSQEAPRRAEVLFLGHDSEHHDSGKYAPWLATAVFNDGINITYTEELKDLNADNLNKYDGLIIYANYDSLPAAQEQALKQFVESGNGLIPLHSATGCFKNSDWYIKTVGGQFKSHGTGNFTAEIVNTTHPVMQGISEFDTWDETYVHQKINPDMTVLMERVEGNTHEPYTWVRNQGKGRVFYTAYGHNDSTWTNPEFMELVENGIMWAIGDDVREQVEKLNIPDVSIYHSAIAGLTERLEVSKMQEALSPEQSQKLIQVPVDFEIQLFAAEPDITNPIAMAWDERGRLWIVESVDYPNTFAETDGEANDRIKICEDTDGDGKADKFTVFADSLNIPTSMVFANGGIIVSMAPYFVFLKDTNGDDRADVRENIMTGWGKNDTHAGPSNLQYGFDNKIWGVTGYSGFNGTINGKPMRFGQGVYHFNPDGSDFEFLASTSNNTWGLGFSEDNNVFISTANNTHSAYYSIPAKYTQRKLPALTAQAADGQPAEENSIDPVQKIDGHYDVHSMTPNLRQVDVIGGFTAAAGHHLYTARSFPKEYWNRIAFVNEPTVRLTHKAIIEPDGAGFTEKDGWNFMASSDEWFGPVQAQVGPDGAVWIADWYSFIIQHNDFVERQSPVKYILPNTEQPQKRGPGNAMYSPIRDTNHGRIYRVVYKEAKPATPVKLSVDDLPGLLSALKSDNMFWRMTAQRLLVESKNQAAIPELYKTIANQGVDEIGLNSPAVHALWTLQGLGALDGSNAEALQVAIKALSHPAAGVRKAAVEVLPKNQQAIDAIQASGIINDPDLNTRKAALLAITTFPSSEELGKLVYEASLVPENAQDDWITKALFAAAIAHEDGFLSAANKSTASTQSEPSLSQRMVQAVKNEVYSLGRRGSLQFPTDVSGKKIVMRASVAKRASRDLQGVIMAQGGKENGYGLFIQDGKLQMVVNQNGKTYSAISKKPLPEKFDVTAILEKNGQMTVKVDGKTFATAKAPAVFTEPLVGNVRSGEDFDNENKIGNYEGSFQFEGNLQNISLELID
;
A
#
# COMPACT_ATOMS: atom_id res chain seq x y z
N MET A 1 -32.69 -69.20 6.93
CA MET A 1 -31.32 -69.30 6.36
C MET A 1 -30.61 -67.99 6.65
N LYS A 2 -29.37 -68.10 7.12
CA LYS A 2 -28.46 -66.99 7.38
C LYS A 2 -28.12 -66.28 6.07
N GLY A 3 -28.06 -64.96 6.10
CA GLY A 3 -27.41 -64.13 5.08
C GLY A 3 -26.77 -62.96 5.80
N SER A 4 -25.53 -63.16 6.24
CA SER A 4 -24.63 -62.10 6.69
C SER A 4 -24.21 -61.28 5.48
N SER A 5 -24.49 -59.98 5.45
CA SER A 5 -23.66 -59.04 4.70
C SER A 5 -22.92 -58.18 5.70
N SER A 6 -21.61 -58.16 5.52
CA SER A 6 -20.59 -57.42 6.24
C SER A 6 -21.01 -55.98 6.49
N LEU A 7 -20.85 -55.56 7.75
CA LEU A 7 -20.53 -54.18 8.08
C LEU A 7 -19.14 -53.92 7.48
N GLU A 8 -19.09 -53.41 6.26
CA GLU A 8 -17.92 -52.68 5.80
C GLU A 8 -17.93 -51.35 6.57
N GLU A 9 -16.94 -51.21 7.44
CA GLU A 9 -16.53 -49.93 8.00
C GLU A 9 -16.26 -48.98 6.83
N ASN A 10 -17.18 -48.05 6.58
CA ASN A 10 -16.90 -46.84 5.83
C ASN A 10 -15.90 -46.03 6.68
N VAL A 11 -14.61 -46.38 6.57
CA VAL A 11 -13.53 -45.44 6.87
C VAL A 11 -13.71 -44.33 5.86
N SER A 12 -14.25 -43.19 6.28
CA SER A 12 -14.23 -41.98 5.46
C SER A 12 -12.76 -41.68 5.20
N GLN A 13 -12.28 -42.00 3.99
CA GLN A 13 -10.95 -41.58 3.56
C GLN A 13 -10.97 -40.05 3.50
N GLU A 14 -10.44 -39.42 4.54
CA GLU A 14 -10.28 -37.97 4.59
C GLU A 14 -9.40 -37.50 3.42
N ALA A 15 -9.75 -36.36 2.83
CA ALA A 15 -9.13 -35.86 1.61
C ALA A 15 -7.67 -35.45 1.85
N PRO A 16 -6.76 -35.63 0.86
CA PRO A 16 -5.39 -35.14 0.95
C PRO A 16 -5.35 -33.61 1.17
N ARG A 17 -4.52 -33.17 2.12
CA ARG A 17 -4.38 -31.74 2.49
C ARG A 17 -3.05 -31.48 3.19
N ARG A 18 -2.71 -30.19 3.33
CA ARG A 18 -1.61 -29.72 4.18
C ARG A 18 -2.00 -29.79 5.67
N ALA A 19 -1.00 -29.89 6.54
CA ALA A 19 -1.18 -29.74 7.98
C ALA A 19 -1.31 -28.25 8.35
N GLU A 20 -2.21 -27.91 9.26
CA GLU A 20 -2.44 -26.53 9.69
C GLU A 20 -1.93 -26.36 11.13
N VAL A 21 -0.96 -25.47 11.34
CA VAL A 21 -0.34 -25.26 12.66
C VAL A 21 -0.48 -23.79 13.07
N LEU A 22 -1.04 -23.57 14.27
CA LEU A 22 -1.07 -22.25 14.88
C LEU A 22 0.23 -22.00 15.64
N PHE A 23 0.85 -20.84 15.44
CA PHE A 23 2.04 -20.38 16.15
C PHE A 23 1.66 -19.21 17.04
N LEU A 24 1.71 -19.43 18.36
CA LEU A 24 1.53 -18.39 19.35
C LEU A 24 2.87 -17.76 19.75
N GLY A 25 3.05 -16.49 19.40
CA GLY A 25 4.15 -15.62 19.77
C GLY A 25 3.80 -14.59 20.84
N HIS A 26 4.66 -13.58 21.02
CA HIS A 26 4.36 -12.34 21.74
C HIS A 26 5.24 -11.19 21.22
N ASP A 27 4.79 -9.95 21.40
CA ASP A 27 5.53 -8.75 20.99
C ASP A 27 6.80 -8.55 21.86
N SER A 28 7.96 -9.03 21.38
CA SER A 28 9.27 -8.86 22.03
C SER A 28 10.45 -9.20 21.13
N GLU A 29 11.48 -8.36 21.13
CA GLU A 29 12.76 -8.64 20.45
C GLU A 29 13.67 -9.65 21.19
N HIS A 30 13.35 -10.04 22.44
CA HIS A 30 14.20 -10.97 23.20
C HIS A 30 13.95 -12.44 22.84
N HIS A 31 12.68 -12.76 22.60
CA HIS A 31 12.21 -14.03 22.06
C HIS A 31 11.36 -13.65 20.84
N ASP A 32 12.04 -13.26 19.78
CA ASP A 32 11.48 -12.62 18.59
C ASP A 32 10.66 -13.59 17.74
N SER A 33 9.44 -13.86 18.20
CA SER A 33 8.50 -14.73 17.49
C SER A 33 8.12 -14.17 16.12
N GLY A 34 8.09 -12.84 15.98
CA GLY A 34 7.82 -12.16 14.72
C GLY A 34 8.89 -12.45 13.66
N LYS A 35 10.14 -12.62 14.08
CA LYS A 35 11.25 -13.03 13.22
C LYS A 35 11.34 -14.53 12.96
N TYR A 36 11.16 -15.37 13.98
CA TYR A 36 11.40 -16.81 13.85
C TYR A 36 10.22 -17.60 13.29
N ALA A 37 8.98 -17.15 13.48
CA ALA A 37 7.82 -17.82 12.89
C ALA A 37 7.86 -17.83 11.35
N PRO A 38 8.22 -16.73 10.65
CA PRO A 38 8.42 -16.75 9.19
C PRO A 38 9.56 -17.67 8.74
N TRP A 39 10.66 -17.75 9.50
CA TRP A 39 11.78 -18.64 9.20
C TRP A 39 11.36 -20.10 9.26
N LEU A 40 10.64 -20.47 10.32
CA LEU A 40 10.07 -21.80 10.46
C LEU A 40 9.06 -22.10 9.36
N ALA A 41 8.16 -21.16 9.08
CA ALA A 41 7.15 -21.31 8.03
C ALA A 41 7.81 -21.60 6.68
N THR A 42 8.86 -20.85 6.32
CA THR A 42 9.64 -21.08 5.09
C THR A 42 10.27 -22.47 5.07
N ALA A 43 10.84 -22.92 6.19
CA ALA A 43 11.56 -24.18 6.26
C ALA A 43 10.64 -25.38 6.08
N VAL A 44 9.49 -25.41 6.77
CA VAL A 44 8.58 -26.56 6.78
C VAL A 44 7.51 -26.52 5.68
N PHE A 45 7.51 -25.45 4.87
CA PHE A 45 6.45 -25.23 3.89
C PHE A 45 6.40 -26.36 2.87
N ASN A 46 7.54 -26.75 2.29
CA ASN A 46 7.58 -27.77 1.25
C ASN A 46 7.25 -29.18 1.79
N ASP A 47 7.36 -29.40 3.09
CA ASP A 47 6.97 -30.65 3.76
C ASP A 47 5.47 -30.74 4.01
N GLY A 48 4.70 -29.72 3.59
CA GLY A 48 3.24 -29.72 3.64
C GLY A 48 2.65 -29.17 4.93
N ILE A 49 3.42 -28.39 5.68
CA ILE A 49 2.95 -27.69 6.88
C ILE A 49 2.68 -26.22 6.55
N ASN A 50 1.49 -25.75 6.93
CA ASN A 50 1.12 -24.35 6.92
C ASN A 50 1.22 -23.78 8.34
N ILE A 51 1.86 -22.62 8.48
CA ILE A 51 1.93 -21.90 9.76
C ILE A 51 1.03 -20.66 9.69
N THR A 52 0.16 -20.51 10.70
CA THR A 52 -0.56 -19.26 10.98
C THR A 52 0.01 -18.65 12.25
N TYR A 53 0.33 -17.36 12.23
CA TYR A 53 0.92 -16.65 13.36
C TYR A 53 -0.09 -15.78 14.12
N THR A 54 0.04 -15.73 15.45
CA THR A 54 -0.70 -14.80 16.31
C THR A 54 0.10 -14.43 17.56
N GLU A 55 -0.13 -13.22 18.07
CA GLU A 55 0.37 -12.71 19.36
C GLU A 55 -0.78 -12.50 20.37
N GLU A 56 -1.94 -13.06 20.09
CA GLU A 56 -3.17 -12.74 20.80
C GLU A 56 -3.66 -13.97 21.58
N LEU A 57 -3.51 -13.96 22.91
CA LEU A 57 -4.00 -15.06 23.76
C LEU A 57 -5.50 -15.37 23.61
N LYS A 58 -6.29 -14.39 23.15
CA LYS A 58 -7.73 -14.60 22.87
C LYS A 58 -7.98 -15.60 21.73
N ASP A 59 -6.98 -15.83 20.87
CA ASP A 59 -7.05 -16.78 19.76
C ASP A 59 -6.93 -18.23 20.23
N LEU A 60 -6.53 -18.45 21.49
CA LEU A 60 -6.62 -19.76 22.17
C LEU A 60 -8.06 -20.02 22.64
N ASN A 61 -8.99 -20.09 21.70
CA ASN A 61 -10.39 -20.44 21.94
C ASN A 61 -10.80 -21.65 21.12
N ALA A 62 -11.90 -22.31 21.49
CA ALA A 62 -12.31 -23.57 20.85
C ALA A 62 -12.60 -23.39 19.35
N ASP A 63 -13.28 -22.31 18.97
CA ASP A 63 -13.67 -22.05 17.58
C ASP A 63 -12.45 -21.89 16.68
N ASN A 64 -11.42 -21.20 17.15
CA ASN A 64 -10.19 -21.02 16.39
C ASN A 64 -9.28 -22.25 16.42
N LEU A 65 -9.05 -22.86 17.60
CA LEU A 65 -8.17 -24.02 17.74
C LEU A 65 -8.66 -25.23 16.94
N ASN A 66 -9.97 -25.44 16.80
CA ASN A 66 -10.53 -26.54 16.01
C ASN A 66 -10.15 -26.53 14.52
N LYS A 67 -9.55 -25.43 14.03
CA LYS A 67 -9.11 -25.28 12.64
C LYS A 67 -7.70 -25.87 12.41
N TYR A 68 -6.96 -26.18 13.48
CA TYR A 68 -5.55 -26.53 13.43
C TYR A 68 -5.29 -27.98 13.88
N ASP A 69 -4.23 -28.59 13.37
CA ASP A 69 -3.75 -29.91 13.76
C ASP A 69 -2.76 -29.82 14.93
N GLY A 70 -2.09 -28.68 15.09
CA GLY A 70 -1.12 -28.45 16.15
C GLY A 70 -1.01 -26.99 16.59
N LEU A 71 -0.48 -26.78 17.80
CA LEU A 71 -0.16 -25.47 18.36
C LEU A 71 1.31 -25.41 18.76
N ILE A 72 2.06 -24.51 18.13
CA ILE A 72 3.38 -24.07 18.58
C ILE A 72 3.21 -22.94 19.60
N ILE A 73 3.98 -23.01 20.68
CA ILE A 73 4.10 -21.91 21.65
C ILE A 73 5.56 -21.51 21.71
N TYR A 74 5.85 -20.28 21.30
CA TYR A 74 7.14 -19.62 21.44
C TYR A 74 6.86 -18.25 22.04
N ALA A 75 6.58 -18.22 23.35
CA ALA A 75 6.07 -17.03 24.00
C ALA A 75 6.48 -16.88 25.48
N ASN A 76 6.18 -15.72 26.08
CA ASN A 76 6.48 -15.36 27.47
C ASN A 76 5.24 -14.94 28.31
N TYR A 77 4.06 -15.49 28.06
CA TYR A 77 2.86 -15.12 28.83
C TYR A 77 2.87 -15.70 30.25
N ASP A 78 2.77 -14.85 31.28
CA ASP A 78 2.80 -15.31 32.67
C ASP A 78 1.56 -16.14 33.08
N SER A 79 0.38 -15.81 32.54
CA SER A 79 -0.88 -16.43 32.97
C SER A 79 -1.76 -16.86 31.81
N LEU A 80 -2.37 -18.05 31.94
CA LEU A 80 -3.42 -18.56 31.05
C LEU A 80 -4.79 -18.35 31.71
N PRO A 81 -5.70 -17.58 31.11
CA PRO A 81 -7.05 -17.45 31.67
C PRO A 81 -7.82 -18.77 31.52
N ALA A 82 -8.77 -19.02 32.43
CA ALA A 82 -9.43 -20.31 32.57
C ALA A 82 -10.19 -20.79 31.31
N ALA A 83 -10.75 -19.86 30.53
CA ALA A 83 -11.44 -20.20 29.28
C ALA A 83 -10.46 -20.73 28.22
N GLN A 84 -9.31 -20.06 28.07
CA GLN A 84 -8.22 -20.45 27.17
C GLN A 84 -7.58 -21.76 27.64
N GLU A 85 -7.38 -21.96 28.94
CA GLU A 85 -6.90 -23.22 29.49
C GLU A 85 -7.83 -24.38 29.15
N GLN A 86 -9.15 -24.17 29.27
CA GLN A 86 -10.13 -25.19 28.93
C GLN A 86 -10.14 -25.50 27.42
N ALA A 87 -10.02 -24.49 26.56
CA ALA A 87 -9.94 -24.67 25.11
C ALA A 87 -8.67 -25.43 24.71
N LEU A 88 -7.51 -25.00 25.23
CA LEU A 88 -6.23 -25.65 24.98
C LEU A 88 -6.23 -27.10 25.49
N LYS A 89 -6.81 -27.34 26.67
CA LYS A 89 -6.98 -28.68 27.21
C LYS A 89 -7.82 -29.57 26.31
N GLN A 90 -8.96 -29.07 25.85
CA GLN A 90 -9.82 -29.81 24.96
C GLN A 90 -9.11 -30.16 23.65
N PHE A 91 -8.43 -29.18 23.04
CA PHE A 91 -7.66 -29.32 21.81
C PHE A 91 -6.60 -30.43 21.91
N VAL A 92 -5.73 -30.38 22.94
CA VAL A 92 -4.68 -31.37 23.10
C VAL A 92 -5.25 -32.74 23.48
N GLU A 93 -6.17 -32.80 24.47
CA GLU A 93 -6.69 -34.09 24.93
C GLU A 93 -7.55 -34.81 23.89
N SER A 94 -8.09 -34.10 22.88
CA SER A 94 -8.83 -34.70 21.75
C SER A 94 -7.98 -35.37 20.70
N GLY A 95 -6.69 -35.03 20.59
CA GLY A 95 -5.77 -35.66 19.63
C GLY A 95 -4.79 -34.70 18.97
N ASN A 96 -4.97 -33.39 19.09
CA ASN A 96 -4.16 -32.39 18.39
C ASN A 96 -2.79 -32.20 19.05
N GLY A 97 -1.82 -31.76 18.27
CA GLY A 97 -0.42 -31.60 18.67
C GLY A 97 -0.19 -30.36 19.54
N LEU A 98 0.69 -30.49 20.55
CA LEU A 98 1.26 -29.35 21.27
C LEU A 98 2.78 -29.35 21.09
N ILE A 99 3.32 -28.23 20.63
CA ILE A 99 4.72 -28.07 20.23
C ILE A 99 5.31 -26.86 20.97
N PRO A 100 5.50 -26.89 22.30
CA PRO A 100 6.11 -25.79 23.00
C PRO A 100 7.61 -25.79 22.68
N LEU A 101 8.11 -24.64 22.22
CA LEU A 101 9.53 -24.41 21.97
C LEU A 101 10.09 -23.56 23.12
N HIS A 102 11.40 -23.33 23.13
CA HIS A 102 11.97 -22.29 23.99
C HIS A 102 11.16 -21.00 23.83
N SER A 103 10.60 -20.36 24.83
CA SER A 103 10.75 -20.46 26.29
C SER A 103 9.45 -20.90 26.97
N ALA A 104 8.61 -21.68 26.27
CA ALA A 104 7.23 -21.97 26.64
C ALA A 104 7.04 -22.70 27.99
N THR A 105 8.07 -23.31 28.56
CA THR A 105 8.05 -23.82 29.95
C THR A 105 8.03 -22.71 31.00
N GLY A 106 8.33 -21.47 30.60
CA GLY A 106 8.14 -20.24 31.35
C GLY A 106 6.75 -19.63 31.22
N CYS A 107 5.92 -20.08 30.28
CA CYS A 107 4.54 -19.62 30.14
C CYS A 107 3.59 -20.18 31.20
N PHE A 108 2.47 -19.47 31.40
CA PHE A 108 1.26 -19.95 32.06
C PHE A 108 1.50 -20.58 33.43
N LYS A 109 2.31 -19.88 34.26
CA LYS A 109 2.77 -20.35 35.57
C LYS A 109 1.62 -20.63 36.56
N ASN A 110 0.42 -20.11 36.27
CA ASN A 110 -0.80 -20.32 37.04
C ASN A 110 -1.57 -21.61 36.71
N SER A 111 -1.23 -22.33 35.62
CA SER A 111 -1.93 -23.56 35.21
C SER A 111 -1.10 -24.81 35.55
N ASP A 112 -1.52 -25.53 36.58
CA ASP A 112 -0.95 -26.84 36.93
C ASP A 112 -1.16 -27.88 35.83
N TRP A 113 -2.23 -27.75 35.05
CA TRP A 113 -2.49 -28.64 33.92
C TRP A 113 -1.48 -28.40 32.79
N TYR A 114 -1.24 -27.14 32.42
CA TYR A 114 -0.29 -26.80 31.35
C TYR A 114 1.13 -27.27 31.70
N ILE A 115 1.60 -26.95 32.92
CA ILE A 115 2.94 -27.37 33.39
C ILE A 115 3.12 -28.89 33.30
N LYS A 116 2.13 -29.67 33.73
CA LYS A 116 2.16 -31.15 33.63
C LYS A 116 2.11 -31.64 32.19
N THR A 117 1.37 -30.94 31.33
CA THR A 117 1.15 -31.30 29.93
C THR A 117 2.43 -31.10 29.11
N VAL A 118 3.05 -29.92 29.22
CA VAL A 118 4.36 -29.62 28.59
C VAL A 118 5.44 -30.56 29.09
N GLY A 119 5.37 -30.96 30.37
CA GLY A 119 6.28 -31.95 30.97
C GLY A 119 7.31 -31.34 31.91
N GLY A 120 7.37 -30.02 32.05
CA GLY A 120 8.25 -29.33 32.98
C GLY A 120 7.90 -27.85 33.12
N GLN A 121 8.48 -27.21 34.14
CA GLN A 121 8.40 -25.76 34.35
C GLN A 121 9.80 -25.17 34.37
N PHE A 122 10.00 -24.03 33.72
CA PHE A 122 11.26 -23.29 33.79
C PHE A 122 11.61 -22.93 35.25
N LYS A 123 12.90 -23.06 35.61
CA LYS A 123 13.42 -22.70 36.94
C LYS A 123 14.47 -21.59 36.86
N SER A 124 15.48 -21.78 36.02
CA SER A 124 16.64 -20.90 35.87
C SER A 124 17.37 -21.24 34.58
N HIS A 125 18.25 -20.35 34.11
CA HIS A 125 19.16 -20.63 33.01
C HIS A 125 20.55 -20.05 33.29
N GLY A 126 21.56 -20.61 32.63
CA GLY A 126 22.78 -19.89 32.26
C GLY A 126 22.74 -19.54 30.77
N THR A 127 23.91 -19.30 30.19
CA THR A 127 24.08 -19.08 28.74
C THR A 127 25.42 -19.64 28.30
N GLY A 128 25.51 -20.15 27.08
CA GLY A 128 26.79 -20.54 26.49
C GLY A 128 26.64 -21.50 25.33
N ASN A 129 27.77 -21.89 24.74
CA ASN A 129 27.82 -22.97 23.78
C ASN A 129 27.78 -24.32 24.50
N PHE A 130 26.92 -25.22 24.02
CA PHE A 130 26.89 -26.59 24.47
C PHE A 130 26.29 -27.49 23.39
N THR A 131 26.48 -28.79 23.58
CA THR A 131 25.82 -29.86 22.83
C THR A 131 25.01 -30.69 23.81
N ALA A 132 23.73 -30.93 23.52
CA ALA A 132 22.93 -31.91 24.23
C ALA A 132 23.14 -33.29 23.62
N GLU A 133 23.34 -34.30 24.45
CA GLU A 133 23.55 -35.69 24.03
C GLU A 133 22.22 -36.32 23.60
N ILE A 134 22.19 -37.01 22.45
CA ILE A 134 21.02 -37.76 22.00
C ILE A 134 20.95 -39.09 22.75
N VAL A 135 19.98 -39.23 23.65
CA VAL A 135 19.82 -40.41 24.50
C VAL A 135 18.83 -41.44 23.93
N ASN A 136 18.03 -41.06 22.93
CA ASN A 136 17.08 -41.96 22.25
C ASN A 136 17.09 -41.80 20.72
N THR A 137 18.12 -42.35 20.08
CA THR A 137 18.33 -42.28 18.62
C THR A 137 17.28 -43.02 17.79
N THR A 138 16.46 -43.89 18.39
CA THR A 138 15.47 -44.70 17.67
C THR A 138 14.10 -44.03 17.52
N HIS A 139 13.86 -42.95 18.27
CA HIS A 139 12.58 -42.25 18.22
C HIS A 139 12.39 -41.55 16.86
N PRO A 140 11.19 -41.54 16.25
CA PRO A 140 10.95 -40.89 14.95
C PRO A 140 11.40 -39.44 14.89
N VAL A 141 11.22 -38.68 15.98
CA VAL A 141 11.66 -37.26 16.07
C VAL A 141 13.17 -37.10 15.88
N MET A 142 13.97 -38.12 16.20
CA MET A 142 15.44 -38.06 16.10
C MET A 142 15.99 -38.58 14.77
N GLN A 143 15.15 -38.90 13.79
CA GLN A 143 15.60 -39.38 12.49
C GLN A 143 16.32 -38.26 11.73
N GLY A 144 17.50 -38.54 11.17
CA GLY A 144 18.29 -37.56 10.42
C GLY A 144 19.16 -36.63 11.28
N ILE A 145 18.81 -36.48 12.57
CA ILE A 145 19.43 -35.50 13.46
C ILE A 145 20.77 -35.98 14.01
N SER A 146 21.79 -35.14 13.87
CA SER A 146 23.08 -35.27 14.55
C SER A 146 23.17 -34.31 15.73
N GLU A 147 24.00 -34.64 16.72
CA GLU A 147 24.32 -33.70 17.80
C GLU A 147 25.01 -32.45 17.24
N PHE A 148 24.63 -31.27 17.73
CA PHE A 148 25.14 -29.98 17.26
C PHE A 148 25.54 -29.07 18.43
N ASP A 149 26.53 -28.19 18.19
CA ASP A 149 26.91 -27.11 19.11
C ASP A 149 26.17 -25.84 18.71
N THR A 150 25.56 -25.17 19.68
CA THR A 150 24.96 -23.85 19.48
C THR A 150 25.08 -23.04 20.77
N TRP A 151 25.11 -21.72 20.62
CA TRP A 151 24.95 -20.83 21.77
C TRP A 151 23.46 -20.74 22.11
N ASP A 152 23.08 -21.03 23.35
CA ASP A 152 21.69 -20.92 23.82
C ASP A 152 21.63 -20.63 25.33
N GLU A 153 20.42 -20.45 25.85
CA GLU A 153 20.13 -20.44 27.28
C GLU A 153 20.13 -21.86 27.85
N THR A 154 21.03 -22.12 28.80
CA THR A 154 21.16 -23.44 29.41
C THR A 154 20.09 -23.67 30.47
N TYR A 155 18.87 -23.95 30.02
CA TYR A 155 17.69 -24.12 30.88
C TYR A 155 17.87 -25.24 31.90
N VAL A 156 17.31 -24.99 33.08
CA VAL A 156 17.10 -25.96 34.14
C VAL A 156 15.62 -25.96 34.48
N HIS A 157 15.02 -27.15 34.55
CA HIS A 157 13.60 -27.34 34.78
C HIS A 157 13.31 -27.76 36.22
N GLN A 158 12.07 -27.50 36.65
CA GLN A 158 11.48 -27.99 37.88
C GLN A 158 10.09 -28.56 37.57
N LYS A 159 9.49 -29.27 38.54
CA LYS A 159 8.19 -29.95 38.35
C LYS A 159 8.16 -30.87 37.12
N ILE A 160 9.30 -31.50 36.82
CA ILE A 160 9.44 -32.44 35.70
C ILE A 160 8.41 -33.56 35.85
N ASN A 161 7.65 -33.81 34.80
CA ASN A 161 6.67 -34.88 34.75
C ASN A 161 7.42 -36.21 34.53
N PRO A 162 7.29 -37.21 35.43
CA PRO A 162 8.00 -38.48 35.25
C PRO A 162 7.48 -39.30 34.05
N ASP A 163 6.30 -38.98 33.53
CA ASP A 163 5.68 -39.61 32.37
C ASP A 163 6.08 -38.88 31.08
N MET A 164 7.37 -38.93 30.73
CA MET A 164 7.93 -38.38 29.47
C MET A 164 8.96 -39.33 28.88
N THR A 165 9.20 -39.22 27.57
CA THR A 165 10.32 -39.87 26.89
C THR A 165 11.36 -38.81 26.55
N VAL A 166 12.48 -38.81 27.27
CA VAL A 166 13.60 -37.91 27.00
C VAL A 166 14.31 -38.33 25.71
N LEU A 167 14.56 -37.37 24.84
CA LEU A 167 15.23 -37.56 23.56
C LEU A 167 16.66 -37.02 23.59
N MET A 168 16.88 -35.88 24.27
CA MET A 168 18.19 -35.27 24.45
C MET A 168 18.40 -34.81 25.90
N GLU A 169 19.64 -34.91 26.39
CA GLU A 169 20.05 -34.46 27.72
C GLU A 169 21.24 -33.49 27.62
N ARG A 170 21.18 -32.39 28.38
CA ARG A 170 22.33 -31.52 28.59
C ARG A 170 23.13 -32.04 29.79
N VAL A 171 24.36 -32.50 29.54
CA VAL A 171 25.20 -33.14 30.56
C VAL A 171 26.23 -32.17 31.13
N GLU A 172 26.15 -31.89 32.43
CA GLU A 172 27.10 -31.06 33.18
C GLU A 172 27.66 -31.82 34.39
N GLY A 173 28.83 -32.44 34.20
CA GLY A 173 29.44 -33.28 35.22
C GLY A 173 28.60 -34.54 35.48
N ASN A 174 27.95 -34.62 36.64
CA ASN A 174 27.02 -35.70 36.98
C ASN A 174 25.54 -35.30 36.83
N THR A 175 25.28 -34.08 36.35
CA THR A 175 23.91 -33.56 36.17
C THR A 175 23.46 -33.86 34.75
N HIS A 176 22.32 -34.53 34.62
CA HIS A 176 21.66 -34.83 33.36
C HIS A 176 20.34 -34.06 33.32
N GLU A 177 20.32 -32.96 32.58
CA GLU A 177 19.14 -32.11 32.46
C GLU A 177 18.37 -32.49 31.17
N PRO A 178 17.11 -32.95 31.26
CA PRO A 178 16.29 -33.18 30.07
C PRO A 178 16.18 -31.89 29.26
N TYR A 179 16.49 -31.97 27.96
CA TYR A 179 16.58 -30.79 27.10
C TYR A 179 15.59 -30.84 25.92
N THR A 180 15.35 -32.04 25.40
CA THR A 180 14.29 -32.32 24.40
C THR A 180 13.56 -33.59 24.82
N TRP A 181 12.22 -33.58 24.78
CA TRP A 181 11.41 -34.74 25.15
C TRP A 181 10.07 -34.76 24.41
N VAL A 182 9.42 -35.93 24.47
CA VAL A 182 8.05 -36.12 24.01
C VAL A 182 7.18 -36.73 25.10
N ARG A 183 5.88 -36.47 25.02
CA ARG A 183 4.87 -36.98 25.96
C ARG A 183 3.50 -37.13 25.26
N ASN A 184 2.62 -37.95 25.83
CA ASN A 184 1.21 -37.99 25.45
C ASN A 184 0.34 -37.30 26.52
N GLN A 185 -0.66 -36.54 26.09
CA GLN A 185 -1.68 -35.94 26.96
C GLN A 185 -3.07 -36.23 26.38
N GLY A 186 -3.86 -37.04 27.08
CA GLY A 186 -5.10 -37.55 26.51
C GLY A 186 -4.81 -38.37 25.26
N LYS A 187 -5.39 -37.99 24.12
CA LYS A 187 -5.05 -38.56 22.80
C LYS A 187 -3.96 -37.78 22.05
N GLY A 188 -3.66 -36.55 22.47
CA GLY A 188 -2.69 -35.69 21.80
C GLY A 188 -1.25 -36.00 22.16
N ARG A 189 -0.35 -35.49 21.32
CA ARG A 189 1.10 -35.65 21.41
C ARG A 189 1.74 -34.30 21.72
N VAL A 190 2.71 -34.31 22.63
CA VAL A 190 3.43 -33.13 23.10
C VAL A 190 4.92 -33.31 22.79
N PHE A 191 5.48 -32.44 21.97
CA PHE A 191 6.92 -32.35 21.70
C PHE A 191 7.45 -31.07 22.33
N TYR A 192 8.54 -31.15 23.11
CA TYR A 192 9.21 -29.98 23.65
C TYR A 192 10.71 -30.03 23.39
N THR A 193 11.27 -28.85 23.09
CA THR A 193 12.71 -28.61 23.16
C THR A 193 13.00 -27.29 23.87
N ALA A 194 14.05 -27.27 24.69
CA ALA A 194 14.56 -26.07 25.34
C ALA A 194 15.52 -25.27 24.43
N TYR A 195 15.82 -25.77 23.22
CA TYR A 195 16.56 -25.01 22.22
C TYR A 195 15.70 -23.89 21.59
N GLY A 196 16.33 -22.77 21.25
CA GLY A 196 15.74 -21.73 20.39
C GLY A 196 15.74 -20.31 20.94
N HIS A 197 16.68 -19.92 21.80
CA HIS A 197 16.69 -18.55 22.33
C HIS A 197 16.98 -17.48 21.27
N ASN A 198 17.94 -17.71 20.37
CA ASN A 198 18.35 -16.70 19.40
C ASN A 198 18.76 -17.26 18.02
N ASP A 199 19.18 -16.34 17.14
CA ASP A 199 19.69 -16.63 15.79
C ASP A 199 20.67 -17.81 15.74
N SER A 200 21.58 -17.96 16.71
CA SER A 200 22.61 -19.02 16.68
C SER A 200 22.00 -20.42 16.63
N THR A 201 20.83 -20.59 17.24
CA THR A 201 20.08 -21.84 17.25
C THR A 201 19.11 -21.91 16.08
N TRP A 202 18.38 -20.82 15.80
CA TRP A 202 17.41 -20.77 14.69
C TRP A 202 18.05 -20.87 13.30
N THR A 203 19.32 -20.50 13.14
CA THR A 203 20.07 -20.74 11.90
C THR A 203 20.76 -22.10 11.86
N ASN A 204 20.67 -22.92 12.90
CA ASN A 204 21.26 -24.26 12.90
C ASN A 204 20.33 -25.24 12.16
N PRO A 205 20.84 -25.98 11.15
CA PRO A 205 19.99 -26.85 10.35
C PRO A 205 19.47 -28.07 11.13
N GLU A 206 20.27 -28.63 12.04
CA GLU A 206 19.84 -29.73 12.90
C GLU A 206 18.72 -29.33 13.87
N PHE A 207 18.70 -28.07 14.33
CA PHE A 207 17.60 -27.52 15.13
C PHE A 207 16.33 -27.36 14.29
N MET A 208 16.42 -26.85 13.07
CA MET A 208 15.26 -26.69 12.20
C MET A 208 14.63 -28.06 11.87
N GLU A 209 15.46 -29.06 11.53
CA GLU A 209 15.03 -30.44 11.30
C GLU A 209 14.44 -31.08 12.57
N LEU A 210 14.99 -30.76 13.76
CA LEU A 210 14.41 -31.19 15.04
C LEU A 210 13.00 -30.66 15.25
N VAL A 211 12.77 -29.38 14.99
CA VAL A 211 11.45 -28.76 15.16
C VAL A 211 10.47 -29.31 14.14
N GLU A 212 10.87 -29.45 12.88
CA GLU A 212 10.05 -30.06 11.82
C GLU A 212 9.61 -31.49 12.18
N ASN A 213 10.57 -32.34 12.54
CA ASN A 213 10.30 -33.71 12.99
C ASN A 213 9.39 -33.74 14.23
N GLY A 214 9.57 -32.79 15.15
CA GLY A 214 8.72 -32.59 16.32
C GLY A 214 7.27 -32.26 15.94
N ILE A 215 7.07 -31.35 14.98
CA ILE A 215 5.75 -30.97 14.45
C ILE A 215 5.09 -32.19 13.79
N MET A 216 5.77 -32.84 12.84
CA MET A 216 5.24 -33.99 12.11
C MET A 216 4.86 -35.15 13.03
N TRP A 217 5.62 -35.36 14.10
CA TRP A 217 5.28 -36.36 15.10
C TRP A 217 4.05 -35.95 15.93
N ALA A 218 3.97 -34.67 16.33
CA ALA A 218 2.93 -34.14 17.22
C ALA A 218 1.54 -34.06 16.56
N ILE A 219 1.44 -33.72 15.26
CA ILE A 219 0.16 -33.62 14.54
C ILE A 219 -0.54 -34.98 14.33
N GLY A 220 0.15 -36.09 14.55
CA GLY A 220 -0.42 -37.43 14.49
C GLY A 220 -0.31 -38.11 13.13
N ASP A 221 -0.50 -39.44 13.11
CA ASP A 221 -0.27 -40.26 11.93
C ASP A 221 -1.32 -40.02 10.82
N ASP A 222 -2.57 -39.73 11.18
CA ASP A 222 -3.66 -39.50 10.23
C ASP A 222 -3.42 -38.23 9.38
N VAL A 223 -3.02 -37.13 10.04
CA VAL A 223 -2.68 -35.88 9.36
C VAL A 223 -1.43 -36.05 8.49
N ARG A 224 -0.40 -36.74 9.00
CA ARG A 224 0.81 -37.06 8.21
C ARG A 224 0.46 -37.85 6.94
N GLU A 225 -0.41 -38.86 7.03
CA GLU A 225 -0.84 -39.64 5.87
C GLU A 225 -1.62 -38.77 4.85
N GLN A 226 -2.39 -37.78 5.29
CA GLN A 226 -3.08 -36.82 4.40
C GLN A 226 -2.09 -35.90 3.68
N VAL A 227 -1.05 -35.44 4.38
CA VAL A 227 0.04 -34.64 3.80
C VAL A 227 0.82 -35.45 2.76
N GLU A 228 1.22 -36.68 3.09
CA GLU A 228 1.91 -37.58 2.16
C GLU A 228 1.07 -37.85 0.89
N LYS A 229 -0.24 -38.07 1.04
CA LYS A 229 -1.17 -38.28 -0.08
C LYS A 229 -1.36 -37.04 -0.96
N LEU A 230 -1.09 -35.84 -0.44
CA LEU A 230 -1.21 -34.61 -1.24
C LEU A 230 -0.20 -34.60 -2.39
N ASN A 231 0.93 -35.30 -2.22
CA ASN A 231 1.99 -35.43 -3.22
C ASN A 231 2.42 -34.05 -3.73
N ILE A 232 2.97 -33.26 -2.81
CA ILE A 232 3.46 -31.90 -3.06
C ILE A 232 4.65 -31.98 -4.04
N PRO A 233 4.69 -31.14 -5.10
CA PRO A 233 5.82 -31.11 -6.01
C PRO A 233 7.12 -30.72 -5.30
N ASP A 234 8.18 -31.46 -5.52
CA ASP A 234 9.52 -31.05 -5.06
C ASP A 234 10.06 -29.93 -5.96
N VAL A 235 10.05 -28.71 -5.41
CA VAL A 235 10.59 -27.50 -6.05
C VAL A 235 11.94 -27.09 -5.47
N SER A 236 12.53 -27.93 -4.62
CA SER A 236 13.81 -27.68 -3.97
C SER A 236 14.93 -27.79 -4.99
N ILE A 237 15.43 -26.63 -5.44
CA ILE A 237 16.60 -26.56 -6.33
C ILE A 237 17.94 -26.64 -5.58
N TYR A 238 17.90 -26.66 -4.24
CA TYR A 238 19.01 -26.93 -3.34
C TYR A 238 18.72 -28.17 -2.49
N HIS A 239 19.71 -29.04 -2.30
CA HIS A 239 19.60 -30.18 -1.38
C HIS A 239 20.25 -29.85 -0.01
N SER A 240 20.61 -28.59 0.25
CA SER A 240 21.22 -28.15 1.51
C SER A 240 20.19 -27.53 2.42
N ALA A 241 20.30 -27.82 3.72
CA ALA A 241 19.47 -27.22 4.75
C ALA A 241 19.53 -25.69 4.69
N ILE A 242 18.37 -25.05 4.86
CA ILE A 242 18.10 -23.61 4.72
C ILE A 242 18.68 -22.82 5.93
N ALA A 243 19.85 -23.22 6.41
CA ALA A 243 20.60 -22.56 7.46
C ALA A 243 21.35 -21.35 6.89
N GLY A 244 20.59 -20.30 6.53
CA GLY A 244 21.14 -19.10 5.90
C GLY A 244 20.17 -18.40 4.96
N LEU A 245 18.93 -18.14 5.42
CA LEU A 245 17.88 -17.44 4.64
C LEU A 245 18.34 -16.09 4.05
N THR A 246 19.41 -15.49 4.60
CA THR A 246 20.02 -14.24 4.13
C THR A 246 21.33 -14.44 3.35
N GLU A 247 21.87 -15.65 3.29
CA GLU A 247 23.14 -15.95 2.63
C GLU A 247 23.00 -15.99 1.11
N ARG A 248 24.10 -15.66 0.42
CA ARG A 248 24.09 -15.61 -1.03
C ARG A 248 24.44 -16.95 -1.67
N LEU A 249 23.44 -17.70 -2.14
CA LEU A 249 23.65 -19.03 -2.74
C LEU A 249 23.95 -18.97 -4.25
N GLU A 250 24.49 -20.04 -4.84
CA GLU A 250 24.73 -20.15 -6.29
C GLU A 250 23.64 -21.07 -6.92
N VAL A 251 22.65 -20.53 -7.68
CA VAL A 251 21.62 -21.35 -8.38
C VAL A 251 22.06 -21.71 -9.80
N SER A 252 22.34 -22.98 -10.04
CA SER A 252 22.68 -23.46 -11.40
C SER A 252 21.49 -23.95 -12.23
N LYS A 253 20.28 -24.03 -11.65
CA LYS A 253 19.10 -24.63 -12.29
C LYS A 253 17.82 -23.81 -12.04
N MET A 254 17.09 -23.54 -13.12
CA MET A 254 15.76 -22.93 -13.10
C MET A 254 14.69 -24.01 -12.89
N GLN A 255 13.68 -23.73 -12.06
CA GLN A 255 12.50 -24.58 -11.91
C GLN A 255 11.70 -24.57 -13.23
N GLU A 256 11.24 -25.75 -13.67
CA GLU A 256 10.28 -25.85 -14.77
C GLU A 256 8.90 -25.34 -14.35
N ALA A 257 8.14 -24.79 -15.29
CA ALA A 257 6.76 -24.40 -15.06
C ALA A 257 5.93 -25.62 -14.62
N LEU A 258 5.10 -25.45 -13.60
CA LEU A 258 4.21 -26.50 -13.08
C LEU A 258 2.83 -26.40 -13.73
N SER A 259 2.07 -27.50 -13.74
CA SER A 259 0.65 -27.42 -14.07
C SER A 259 -0.11 -26.59 -13.01
N PRO A 260 -1.29 -26.02 -13.33
CA PRO A 260 -2.10 -25.31 -12.36
C PRO A 260 -2.38 -26.13 -11.08
N GLU A 261 -2.68 -27.42 -11.22
CA GLU A 261 -2.95 -28.31 -10.08
C GLU A 261 -1.71 -28.58 -9.23
N GLN A 262 -0.53 -28.64 -9.83
CA GLN A 262 0.73 -28.82 -9.10
C GLN A 262 1.11 -27.55 -8.35
N SER A 263 1.04 -26.40 -9.03
CA SER A 263 1.31 -25.09 -8.44
C SER A 263 0.40 -24.77 -7.26
N GLN A 264 -0.90 -25.07 -7.38
CA GLN A 264 -1.87 -24.83 -6.31
C GLN A 264 -1.55 -25.58 -5.00
N LYS A 265 -0.85 -26.72 -5.05
CA LYS A 265 -0.41 -27.46 -3.84
C LYS A 265 0.73 -26.76 -3.08
N LEU A 266 1.40 -25.81 -3.73
CA LEU A 266 2.47 -24.98 -3.19
C LEU A 266 1.95 -23.62 -2.73
N ILE A 267 0.64 -23.44 -2.60
CA ILE A 267 0.02 -22.18 -2.17
C ILE A 267 -0.63 -22.37 -0.80
N GLN A 268 -0.38 -21.41 0.10
CA GLN A 268 -1.09 -21.26 1.36
C GLN A 268 -2.02 -20.04 1.32
N VAL A 269 -3.19 -20.21 1.91
CA VAL A 269 -4.16 -19.17 2.27
C VAL A 269 -4.51 -19.34 3.76
N PRO A 270 -5.08 -18.33 4.46
CA PRO A 270 -5.51 -18.52 5.84
C PRO A 270 -6.51 -19.68 5.96
N VAL A 271 -6.47 -20.41 7.07
CA VAL A 271 -7.19 -21.69 7.25
C VAL A 271 -8.71 -21.62 7.01
N ASP A 272 -9.29 -20.44 7.18
CA ASP A 272 -10.70 -20.14 6.96
C ASP A 272 -11.09 -20.02 5.47
N PHE A 273 -10.12 -20.05 4.57
CA PHE A 273 -10.28 -19.81 3.15
C PHE A 273 -9.88 -21.02 2.32
N GLU A 274 -10.36 -21.03 1.08
CA GLU A 274 -9.96 -21.96 0.04
C GLU A 274 -9.64 -21.21 -1.25
N ILE A 275 -8.77 -21.80 -2.06
CA ILE A 275 -8.40 -21.29 -3.37
C ILE A 275 -9.09 -22.11 -4.47
N GLN A 276 -9.67 -21.40 -5.44
CA GLN A 276 -10.33 -21.97 -6.61
C GLN A 276 -9.70 -21.38 -7.88
N LEU A 277 -9.24 -22.25 -8.80
CA LEU A 277 -8.76 -21.83 -10.11
C LEU A 277 -9.94 -21.47 -11.01
N PHE A 278 -9.99 -20.24 -11.52
CA PHE A 278 -11.05 -19.77 -12.41
C PHE A 278 -10.67 -19.89 -13.89
N ALA A 279 -9.46 -19.45 -14.26
CA ALA A 279 -8.94 -19.52 -15.63
C ALA A 279 -7.43 -19.72 -15.61
N ALA A 280 -6.88 -20.42 -16.61
CA ALA A 280 -5.46 -20.68 -16.76
C ALA A 280 -5.07 -20.78 -18.24
N GLU A 281 -3.77 -20.89 -18.51
CA GLU A 281 -3.25 -21.31 -19.80
C GLU A 281 -3.82 -22.66 -20.28
N PRO A 282 -4.01 -22.86 -21.60
CA PRO A 282 -3.68 -21.95 -22.71
C PRO A 282 -4.78 -20.93 -23.05
N ASP A 283 -5.91 -20.92 -22.34
CA ASP A 283 -7.06 -20.05 -22.67
C ASP A 283 -6.77 -18.57 -22.37
N ILE A 284 -5.92 -18.33 -21.37
CA ILE A 284 -5.36 -17.02 -21.03
C ILE A 284 -3.84 -17.09 -20.89
N THR A 285 -3.18 -15.93 -20.96
CA THR A 285 -1.76 -15.80 -20.61
C THR A 285 -1.51 -14.41 -20.03
N ASN A 286 -0.52 -14.26 -19.17
CA ASN A 286 0.04 -12.97 -18.75
C ASN A 286 -1.05 -11.91 -18.43
N PRO A 287 -1.95 -12.17 -17.48
CA PRO A 287 -2.98 -11.20 -17.10
C PRO A 287 -2.33 -10.03 -16.33
N ILE A 288 -2.40 -8.81 -16.85
CA ILE A 288 -1.91 -7.58 -16.17
C ILE A 288 -2.99 -6.99 -15.26
N ALA A 289 -4.23 -6.93 -15.76
CA ALA A 289 -5.32 -6.26 -15.08
C ALA A 289 -6.65 -7.01 -15.26
N MET A 290 -7.52 -6.91 -14.26
CA MET A 290 -8.85 -7.48 -14.20
C MET A 290 -9.90 -6.41 -13.88
N ALA A 291 -11.08 -6.55 -14.48
CA ALA A 291 -12.29 -5.79 -14.14
C ALA A 291 -13.54 -6.64 -14.40
N TRP A 292 -14.71 -6.20 -13.92
CA TRP A 292 -15.99 -6.86 -14.21
C TRP A 292 -16.99 -5.89 -14.82
N ASP A 293 -17.76 -6.38 -15.78
CA ASP A 293 -18.88 -5.63 -16.36
C ASP A 293 -20.13 -5.70 -15.48
N GLU A 294 -21.18 -4.94 -15.85
CA GLU A 294 -22.45 -4.94 -15.13
C GLU A 294 -23.23 -6.27 -15.15
N ARG A 295 -22.73 -7.29 -15.86
CA ARG A 295 -23.24 -8.66 -15.87
C ARG A 295 -22.45 -9.59 -14.95
N GLY A 296 -21.40 -9.08 -14.28
CA GLY A 296 -20.52 -9.85 -13.41
C GLY A 296 -19.50 -10.72 -14.15
N ARG A 297 -19.29 -10.52 -15.46
CA ARG A 297 -18.31 -11.29 -16.24
C ARG A 297 -16.90 -10.75 -16.00
N LEU A 298 -15.90 -11.63 -15.90
CA LEU A 298 -14.51 -11.22 -15.75
C LEU A 298 -13.99 -10.71 -17.09
N TRP A 299 -13.33 -9.56 -17.08
CA TRP A 299 -12.55 -9.03 -18.20
C TRP A 299 -11.10 -8.99 -17.77
N ILE A 300 -10.19 -9.44 -18.64
CA ILE A 300 -8.74 -9.38 -18.41
C ILE A 300 -8.03 -8.59 -19.49
N VAL A 301 -7.01 -7.84 -19.08
CA VAL A 301 -5.97 -7.33 -19.95
C VAL A 301 -4.87 -8.38 -20.02
N GLU A 302 -4.62 -8.90 -21.22
CA GLU A 302 -3.65 -9.95 -21.48
C GLU A 302 -2.52 -9.41 -22.36
N SER A 303 -1.28 -9.59 -21.90
CA SER A 303 -0.10 -9.02 -22.58
C SER A 303 0.94 -10.05 -22.96
N VAL A 304 1.25 -10.11 -24.24
CA VAL A 304 2.33 -10.91 -24.83
C VAL A 304 3.49 -10.03 -25.31
N ASP A 305 3.25 -8.72 -25.50
CA ASP A 305 4.23 -7.76 -25.97
C ASP A 305 5.08 -7.16 -24.82
N TYR A 306 4.60 -7.25 -23.57
CA TYR A 306 5.33 -6.76 -22.40
C TYR A 306 6.60 -7.58 -22.11
N PRO A 307 7.73 -6.96 -21.72
CA PRO A 307 7.94 -5.51 -21.54
C PRO A 307 8.64 -4.81 -22.72
N ASN A 308 9.14 -5.54 -23.72
CA ASN A 308 10.14 -5.03 -24.66
C ASN A 308 9.62 -4.79 -26.10
N THR A 309 8.45 -5.31 -26.47
CA THR A 309 7.90 -5.23 -27.83
C THR A 309 7.11 -3.93 -28.05
N PHE A 310 7.58 -2.84 -27.44
CA PHE A 310 6.88 -1.56 -27.37
C PHE A 310 7.11 -0.64 -28.58
N ALA A 311 8.17 -0.91 -29.35
CA ALA A 311 8.80 0.06 -30.23
C ALA A 311 8.75 -0.31 -31.72
N GLU A 312 7.56 -0.55 -32.29
CA GLU A 312 7.23 -0.15 -33.67
C GLU A 312 5.71 0.12 -33.71
N THR A 313 5.30 1.38 -33.90
CA THR A 313 3.90 1.71 -34.24
C THR A 313 3.55 1.34 -35.69
N ASP A 314 4.52 0.72 -36.38
CA ASP A 314 4.42 0.15 -37.73
C ASP A 314 4.45 -1.40 -37.73
N GLY A 315 4.47 -2.06 -36.55
CA GLY A 315 4.42 -3.52 -36.37
C GLY A 315 3.09 -4.04 -35.77
N GLU A 316 2.87 -5.36 -35.84
CA GLU A 316 1.68 -6.04 -35.30
C GLU A 316 1.71 -6.04 -33.75
N ALA A 317 0.98 -5.12 -33.12
CA ALA A 317 0.69 -5.17 -31.67
C ALA A 317 -0.28 -6.34 -31.40
N ASN A 318 -0.07 -7.10 -30.33
CA ASN A 318 -0.70 -8.40 -30.12
C ASN A 318 -1.48 -8.53 -28.81
N ASP A 319 -1.35 -7.55 -27.91
CA ASP A 319 -2.05 -7.56 -26.64
C ASP A 319 -3.57 -7.39 -26.83
N ARG A 320 -4.32 -7.94 -25.89
CA ARG A 320 -5.77 -8.13 -26.03
C ARG A 320 -6.51 -7.93 -24.73
N ILE A 321 -7.80 -7.62 -24.87
CA ILE A 321 -8.77 -7.65 -23.79
C ILE A 321 -9.71 -8.81 -24.05
N LYS A 322 -9.81 -9.73 -23.08
CA LYS A 322 -10.68 -10.90 -23.15
C LYS A 322 -11.77 -10.85 -22.08
N ILE A 323 -12.93 -11.39 -22.42
CA ILE A 323 -14.02 -11.69 -21.50
C ILE A 323 -13.95 -13.18 -21.17
N CYS A 324 -13.90 -13.52 -19.89
CA CYS A 324 -13.88 -14.88 -19.35
C CYS A 324 -15.21 -15.15 -18.66
N GLU A 325 -15.95 -16.15 -19.14
CA GLU A 325 -17.29 -16.49 -18.66
C GLU A 325 -17.34 -17.93 -18.15
N ASP A 326 -17.96 -18.10 -16.98
CA ASP A 326 -18.45 -19.37 -16.45
C ASP A 326 -19.92 -19.51 -16.90
N THR A 327 -20.19 -20.38 -17.88
CA THR A 327 -21.52 -20.51 -18.48
C THR A 327 -22.34 -21.67 -17.92
N ASP A 328 -21.72 -22.58 -17.16
CA ASP A 328 -22.39 -23.71 -16.50
C ASP A 328 -22.51 -23.57 -14.96
N GLY A 329 -21.82 -22.59 -14.37
CA GLY A 329 -21.88 -22.23 -12.96
C GLY A 329 -21.00 -23.09 -12.05
N ASP A 330 -20.00 -23.78 -12.59
CA ASP A 330 -19.09 -24.63 -11.80
C ASP A 330 -17.95 -23.87 -11.09
N GLY A 331 -17.88 -22.55 -11.31
CA GLY A 331 -16.86 -21.66 -10.75
C GLY A 331 -15.61 -21.53 -11.59
N LYS A 332 -15.61 -22.01 -12.85
CA LYS A 332 -14.51 -21.93 -13.81
C LYS A 332 -14.96 -21.30 -15.13
N ALA A 333 -14.05 -20.57 -15.78
CA ALA A 333 -14.32 -20.06 -17.11
C ALA A 333 -14.31 -21.19 -18.15
N ASP A 334 -15.37 -21.28 -18.95
CA ASP A 334 -15.52 -22.24 -20.06
C ASP A 334 -15.64 -21.53 -21.43
N LYS A 335 -15.82 -20.21 -21.44
CA LYS A 335 -15.96 -19.39 -22.64
C LYS A 335 -15.08 -18.15 -22.58
N PHE A 336 -14.33 -17.93 -23.67
CA PHE A 336 -13.39 -16.82 -23.82
C PHE A 336 -13.71 -16.03 -25.09
N THR A 337 -13.94 -14.72 -24.95
CA THR A 337 -14.26 -13.82 -26.06
C THR A 337 -13.23 -12.69 -26.14
N VAL A 338 -12.59 -12.50 -27.29
CA VAL A 338 -11.71 -11.33 -27.52
C VAL A 338 -12.59 -10.12 -27.80
N PHE A 339 -12.60 -9.15 -26.87
CA PHE A 339 -13.33 -7.89 -27.01
C PHE A 339 -12.55 -6.89 -27.88
N ALA A 340 -11.25 -6.79 -27.67
CA ALA A 340 -10.36 -5.92 -28.42
C ALA A 340 -8.96 -6.53 -28.52
N ASP A 341 -8.30 -6.30 -29.65
CA ASP A 341 -6.93 -6.71 -29.94
C ASP A 341 -6.13 -5.53 -30.52
N SER A 342 -4.91 -5.82 -31.00
CA SER A 342 -3.98 -4.82 -31.50
C SER A 342 -3.70 -3.70 -30.50
N LEU A 343 -3.58 -4.07 -29.23
CA LEU A 343 -3.18 -3.20 -28.14
C LEU A 343 -1.67 -3.34 -27.92
N ASN A 344 -1.01 -2.26 -27.49
CA ASN A 344 0.42 -2.21 -27.26
C ASN A 344 0.69 -1.95 -25.77
N ILE A 345 0.89 -3.02 -25.00
CA ILE A 345 1.16 -2.98 -23.56
C ILE A 345 0.08 -2.14 -22.80
N PRO A 346 -1.20 -2.51 -22.89
CA PRO A 346 -2.22 -1.98 -22.00
C PRO A 346 -1.92 -2.42 -20.56
N THR A 347 -2.04 -1.49 -19.61
CA THR A 347 -1.68 -1.71 -18.20
C THR A 347 -2.88 -1.70 -17.26
N SER A 348 -4.04 -1.20 -17.71
CA SER A 348 -5.26 -1.13 -16.91
C SER A 348 -6.47 -0.83 -17.79
N MET A 349 -7.67 -1.13 -17.29
CA MET A 349 -8.94 -0.75 -17.89
C MET A 349 -10.00 -0.40 -16.84
N VAL A 350 -10.91 0.49 -17.19
CA VAL A 350 -12.07 0.86 -16.36
C VAL A 350 -13.31 1.06 -17.22
N PHE A 351 -14.46 0.59 -16.73
CA PHE A 351 -15.74 0.75 -17.43
C PHE A 351 -16.30 2.17 -17.24
N ALA A 352 -16.68 2.80 -18.34
CA ALA A 352 -17.25 4.15 -18.38
C ALA A 352 -18.00 4.40 -19.70
N ASN A 353 -19.05 5.22 -19.69
CA ASN A 353 -19.80 5.68 -20.86
C ASN A 353 -20.30 4.55 -21.79
N GLY A 354 -20.66 3.40 -21.19
CA GLY A 354 -21.05 2.17 -21.90
C GLY A 354 -19.94 1.49 -22.69
N GLY A 355 -18.67 1.77 -22.37
CA GLY A 355 -17.49 1.10 -22.91
C GLY A 355 -16.40 0.97 -21.84
N ILE A 356 -15.14 0.94 -22.26
CA ILE A 356 -13.97 0.92 -21.37
C ILE A 356 -12.94 1.98 -21.78
N ILE A 357 -12.28 2.57 -20.79
CA ILE A 357 -11.06 3.36 -20.97
C ILE A 357 -9.88 2.46 -20.67
N VAL A 358 -8.92 2.37 -21.59
CA VAL A 358 -7.73 1.54 -21.50
C VAL A 358 -6.50 2.43 -21.34
N SER A 359 -5.71 2.17 -20.31
CA SER A 359 -4.40 2.78 -20.11
C SER A 359 -3.36 2.08 -20.98
N MET A 360 -2.81 2.76 -21.99
CA MET A 360 -1.89 2.15 -22.98
C MET A 360 -0.92 3.20 -23.56
N ALA A 361 0.21 3.45 -22.88
CA ALA A 361 1.13 4.53 -23.25
C ALA A 361 1.52 4.50 -24.76
N PRO A 362 1.41 5.63 -25.47
CA PRO A 362 1.35 7.00 -24.99
C PRO A 362 -0.10 7.51 -24.89
N TYR A 363 -1.10 6.64 -25.08
CA TYR A 363 -2.50 6.98 -25.23
C TYR A 363 -3.33 6.44 -24.07
N PHE A 364 -4.38 7.16 -23.71
CA PHE A 364 -5.57 6.50 -23.17
C PHE A 364 -6.55 6.30 -24.31
N VAL A 365 -7.12 5.10 -24.41
CA VAL A 365 -7.98 4.68 -25.51
C VAL A 365 -9.36 4.34 -24.97
N PHE A 366 -10.41 4.93 -25.53
CA PHE A 366 -11.79 4.54 -25.28
C PHE A 366 -12.22 3.48 -26.30
N LEU A 367 -12.76 2.36 -25.81
CA LEU A 367 -13.25 1.23 -26.60
C LEU A 367 -14.71 0.95 -26.24
N LYS A 368 -15.56 0.65 -27.23
CA LYS A 368 -16.98 0.39 -26.99
C LYS A 368 -17.60 -0.55 -28.03
N ASP A 369 -18.41 -1.49 -27.56
CA ASP A 369 -19.36 -2.28 -28.37
C ASP A 369 -20.66 -1.47 -28.53
N THR A 370 -21.16 -1.38 -29.76
CA THR A 370 -22.38 -0.66 -30.11
C THR A 370 -23.50 -1.56 -30.62
N ASN A 371 -23.22 -2.84 -30.83
CA ASN A 371 -24.13 -3.79 -31.47
C ASN A 371 -24.48 -5.02 -30.61
N GLY A 372 -23.73 -5.26 -29.52
CA GLY A 372 -23.97 -6.31 -28.53
C GLY A 372 -23.33 -7.66 -28.87
N ASP A 373 -22.34 -7.70 -29.77
CA ASP A 373 -21.57 -8.90 -30.12
C ASP A 373 -20.33 -9.12 -29.25
N ASP A 374 -20.16 -8.33 -28.19
CA ASP A 374 -19.02 -8.35 -27.27
C ASP A 374 -17.69 -8.04 -28.00
N ARG A 375 -17.71 -7.16 -29.02
CA ARG A 375 -16.52 -6.64 -29.72
C ARG A 375 -16.52 -5.12 -29.80
N ALA A 376 -15.33 -4.51 -29.70
CA ALA A 376 -15.19 -3.06 -29.80
C ALA A 376 -15.42 -2.56 -31.24
N ASP A 377 -16.52 -1.82 -31.45
CA ASP A 377 -16.83 -1.10 -32.69
C ASP A 377 -16.17 0.29 -32.75
N VAL A 378 -15.98 0.90 -31.57
CA VAL A 378 -15.41 2.25 -31.41
C VAL A 378 -14.02 2.14 -30.80
N ARG A 379 -13.07 2.90 -31.35
CA ARG A 379 -11.72 3.10 -30.81
C ARG A 379 -11.31 4.57 -30.94
N GLU A 380 -11.12 5.25 -29.82
CA GLU A 380 -10.77 6.68 -29.79
C GLU A 380 -9.63 6.96 -28.81
N ASN A 381 -8.61 7.71 -29.24
CA ASN A 381 -7.57 8.20 -28.33
C ASN A 381 -8.09 9.44 -27.59
N ILE A 382 -8.40 9.30 -26.29
CA ILE A 382 -8.96 10.39 -25.48
C ILE A 382 -7.89 11.23 -24.77
N MET A 383 -6.67 10.70 -24.65
CA MET A 383 -5.53 11.42 -24.04
C MET A 383 -4.22 10.99 -24.68
N THR A 384 -3.27 11.91 -24.80
CA THR A 384 -1.92 11.67 -25.32
C THR A 384 -0.87 12.37 -24.47
N GLY A 385 0.31 11.76 -24.34
CA GLY A 385 1.44 12.32 -23.58
C GLY A 385 1.98 11.41 -22.47
N TRP A 386 1.45 10.19 -22.35
CA TRP A 386 1.94 9.22 -21.36
C TRP A 386 3.35 8.72 -21.74
N GLY A 387 4.22 8.68 -20.73
CA GLY A 387 5.61 8.33 -20.88
C GLY A 387 5.85 6.91 -21.40
N LYS A 388 6.94 6.79 -22.16
CA LYS A 388 7.31 5.59 -22.94
C LYS A 388 8.71 5.06 -22.61
N ASN A 389 9.42 5.78 -21.74
CA ASN A 389 10.83 5.55 -21.44
C ASN A 389 11.06 4.33 -20.53
N ASP A 390 10.03 3.84 -19.86
CA ASP A 390 10.07 2.64 -19.05
C ASP A 390 8.67 2.00 -18.94
N THR A 391 8.50 0.79 -19.47
CA THR A 391 7.18 0.16 -19.63
C THR A 391 6.56 -0.35 -18.33
N HIS A 392 7.35 -0.60 -17.27
CA HIS A 392 6.79 -0.94 -15.94
C HIS A 392 6.37 0.27 -15.11
N ALA A 393 6.66 1.49 -15.59
CA ALA A 393 6.50 2.74 -14.85
C ALA A 393 5.52 3.70 -15.52
N GLY A 394 4.66 3.15 -16.39
CA GLY A 394 3.60 3.88 -17.06
C GLY A 394 2.38 4.18 -16.16
N PRO A 395 1.32 4.75 -16.75
CA PRO A 395 0.02 4.83 -16.10
C PRO A 395 -0.54 3.43 -15.78
N SER A 396 -1.27 3.27 -14.69
CA SER A 396 -1.91 2.01 -14.29
C SER A 396 -3.09 2.25 -13.32
N ASN A 397 -3.77 1.16 -12.93
CA ASN A 397 -4.87 1.13 -11.94
C ASN A 397 -5.96 2.19 -12.14
N LEU A 398 -6.57 2.22 -13.32
CA LEU A 398 -7.74 3.05 -13.57
C LEU A 398 -8.94 2.52 -12.77
N GLN A 399 -9.63 3.39 -12.05
CA GLN A 399 -10.81 3.05 -11.24
C GLN A 399 -11.88 4.15 -11.31
N TYR A 400 -13.15 3.77 -11.22
CA TYR A 400 -14.26 4.71 -11.12
C TYR A 400 -14.42 5.16 -9.66
N GLY A 401 -14.26 6.45 -9.39
CA GLY A 401 -14.32 7.05 -8.06
C GLY A 401 -15.73 7.42 -7.62
N PHE A 402 -15.91 7.61 -6.30
CA PHE A 402 -17.17 8.07 -5.71
C PHE A 402 -17.61 9.43 -6.26
N ASP A 403 -16.67 10.30 -6.61
CA ASP A 403 -16.90 11.62 -7.19
C ASP A 403 -17.31 11.59 -8.67
N ASN A 404 -17.60 10.41 -9.21
CA ASN A 404 -17.97 10.17 -10.61
C ASN A 404 -16.84 10.48 -11.61
N LYS A 405 -15.59 10.53 -11.13
CA LYS A 405 -14.38 10.66 -11.94
C LYS A 405 -13.66 9.33 -12.11
N ILE A 406 -12.79 9.27 -13.12
CA ILE A 406 -11.81 8.20 -13.29
C ILE A 406 -10.53 8.59 -12.56
N TRP A 407 -10.14 7.75 -11.62
CA TRP A 407 -8.89 7.87 -10.87
C TRP A 407 -7.85 6.93 -11.46
N GLY A 408 -6.57 7.28 -11.32
CA GLY A 408 -5.47 6.43 -11.72
C GLY A 408 -4.15 6.86 -11.10
N VAL A 409 -3.14 6.03 -11.28
CA VAL A 409 -1.77 6.32 -10.86
C VAL A 409 -0.82 6.19 -12.04
N THR A 410 0.38 6.74 -11.91
CA THR A 410 1.46 6.56 -12.87
C THR A 410 2.80 6.41 -12.15
N GLY A 411 3.68 5.61 -12.73
CA GLY A 411 5.09 5.58 -12.37
C GLY A 411 5.87 6.75 -12.96
N TYR A 412 7.19 6.69 -12.79
CA TYR A 412 8.12 7.76 -13.16
C TYR A 412 8.32 7.95 -14.67
N SER A 413 7.76 7.09 -15.54
CA SER A 413 7.62 7.44 -16.96
C SER A 413 6.75 8.68 -17.13
N GLY A 414 5.81 8.88 -16.20
CA GLY A 414 5.09 10.13 -16.01
C GLY A 414 4.27 10.56 -17.22
N PHE A 415 4.02 11.86 -17.28
CA PHE A 415 3.25 12.49 -18.35
C PHE A 415 3.95 13.75 -18.84
N ASN A 416 3.98 13.91 -20.16
CA ASN A 416 4.45 15.13 -20.82
C ASN A 416 3.64 15.34 -22.10
N GLY A 417 2.59 16.15 -22.00
CA GLY A 417 1.64 16.33 -23.09
C GLY A 417 0.76 17.54 -22.91
N THR A 418 -0.40 17.51 -23.55
CA THR A 418 -1.42 18.56 -23.46
C THR A 418 -2.73 17.94 -23.01
N ILE A 419 -3.36 18.54 -22.01
CA ILE A 419 -4.69 18.13 -21.54
C ILE A 419 -5.62 19.35 -21.61
N ASN A 420 -6.77 19.20 -22.26
CA ASN A 420 -7.73 20.29 -22.49
C ASN A 420 -7.09 21.57 -23.07
N GLY A 421 -6.14 21.39 -23.99
CA GLY A 421 -5.41 22.50 -24.64
C GLY A 421 -4.32 23.17 -23.79
N LYS A 422 -4.05 22.68 -22.56
CA LYS A 422 -3.01 23.21 -21.67
C LYS A 422 -1.81 22.25 -21.56
N PRO A 423 -0.57 22.71 -21.74
CA PRO A 423 0.61 21.89 -21.49
C PRO A 423 0.64 21.44 -20.03
N MET A 424 0.92 20.16 -19.81
CA MET A 424 1.03 19.57 -18.48
C MET A 424 2.19 18.58 -18.44
N ARG A 425 2.93 18.60 -17.34
CA ARG A 425 4.05 17.69 -17.08
C ARG A 425 4.09 17.33 -15.60
N PHE A 426 4.10 16.04 -15.30
CA PHE A 426 4.25 15.49 -13.95
C PHE A 426 4.95 14.13 -14.00
N GLY A 427 5.55 13.73 -12.88
CA GLY A 427 6.23 12.45 -12.72
C GLY A 427 5.27 11.36 -12.24
N GLN A 428 5.76 10.50 -11.34
CA GLN A 428 4.94 9.51 -10.64
C GLN A 428 3.92 10.19 -9.72
N GLY A 429 2.74 9.60 -9.57
CA GLY A 429 1.73 10.11 -8.65
C GLY A 429 0.31 9.65 -8.95
N VAL A 430 -0.65 10.28 -8.28
CA VAL A 430 -2.09 10.03 -8.37
C VAL A 430 -2.80 11.18 -9.10
N TYR A 431 -3.79 10.85 -9.92
CA TYR A 431 -4.58 11.80 -10.71
C TYR A 431 -6.04 11.34 -10.85
N HIS A 432 -6.91 12.27 -11.26
CA HIS A 432 -8.26 11.93 -11.70
C HIS A 432 -8.75 12.83 -12.84
N PHE A 433 -9.75 12.39 -13.60
CA PHE A 433 -10.36 13.10 -14.72
C PHE A 433 -11.80 12.63 -14.96
N ASN A 434 -12.60 13.39 -15.70
CA ASN A 434 -13.96 12.99 -16.06
C ASN A 434 -13.95 11.77 -17.00
N PRO A 435 -15.01 10.94 -17.02
CA PRO A 435 -15.13 9.79 -17.93
C PRO A 435 -14.92 10.06 -19.44
N ASP A 436 -14.97 11.32 -19.88
CA ASP A 436 -14.71 11.75 -21.26
C ASP A 436 -13.27 12.24 -21.51
N GLY A 437 -12.39 12.18 -20.51
CA GLY A 437 -11.02 12.70 -20.58
C GLY A 437 -10.85 14.17 -20.14
N SER A 438 -11.94 14.89 -19.87
CA SER A 438 -11.91 16.29 -19.44
C SER A 438 -11.63 16.47 -17.94
N ASP A 439 -11.45 17.71 -17.47
CA ASP A 439 -11.26 18.06 -16.05
C ASP A 439 -10.17 17.23 -15.30
N PHE A 440 -9.05 17.01 -15.97
CA PHE A 440 -7.91 16.31 -15.40
C PHE A 440 -7.22 17.13 -14.30
N GLU A 441 -6.96 16.50 -13.16
CA GLU A 441 -6.18 17.05 -12.05
C GLU A 441 -5.10 16.05 -11.61
N PHE A 442 -3.85 16.53 -11.56
CA PHE A 442 -2.76 15.82 -10.89
C PHE A 442 -2.75 16.19 -9.41
N LEU A 443 -2.98 15.20 -8.55
CA LEU A 443 -3.32 15.43 -7.15
C LEU A 443 -2.10 15.48 -6.23
N ALA A 444 -1.18 14.53 -6.40
CA ALA A 444 0.02 14.42 -5.56
C ALA A 444 1.08 13.53 -6.22
N SER A 445 2.35 13.91 -6.05
CA SER A 445 3.49 13.03 -6.32
C SER A 445 3.59 11.93 -5.25
N THR A 446 4.06 10.76 -5.67
CA THR A 446 4.36 9.60 -4.80
C THR A 446 5.87 9.40 -4.65
N SER A 447 6.27 8.51 -3.74
CA SER A 447 7.68 8.24 -3.43
C SER A 447 8.46 7.58 -4.58
N ASN A 448 7.81 6.71 -5.37
CA ASN A 448 8.45 5.92 -6.43
C ASN A 448 7.43 5.43 -7.49
N ASN A 449 7.82 4.44 -8.29
CA ASN A 449 6.94 3.78 -9.26
C ASN A 449 5.64 3.30 -8.58
N THR A 450 4.50 3.81 -9.03
CA THR A 450 3.22 3.65 -8.34
C THR A 450 2.33 2.66 -9.08
N TRP A 451 1.93 1.61 -8.38
CA TRP A 451 1.10 0.53 -8.92
C TRP A 451 -0.12 0.22 -8.06
N GLY A 452 -0.26 0.83 -6.87
CA GLY A 452 -1.43 0.63 -6.03
C GLY A 452 -2.36 1.83 -6.05
N LEU A 453 -3.65 1.55 -6.18
CA LEU A 453 -4.73 2.49 -5.89
C LEU A 453 -5.87 1.68 -5.25
N GLY A 454 -6.49 2.22 -4.21
CA GLY A 454 -7.67 1.63 -3.61
C GLY A 454 -8.50 2.63 -2.82
N PHE A 455 -9.77 2.29 -2.62
CA PHE A 455 -10.74 3.11 -1.92
C PHE A 455 -11.33 2.36 -0.74
N SER A 456 -11.50 3.05 0.39
CA SER A 456 -12.42 2.61 1.43
C SER A 456 -13.88 2.89 1.01
N GLU A 457 -14.82 2.26 1.68
CA GLU A 457 -16.27 2.48 1.47
C GLU A 457 -16.76 3.87 1.91
N ASP A 458 -15.89 4.64 2.57
CA ASP A 458 -16.10 6.03 3.03
C ASP A 458 -15.16 7.01 2.30
N ASN A 459 -14.73 6.65 1.08
CA ASN A 459 -13.99 7.51 0.16
C ASN A 459 -12.63 8.00 0.72
N ASN A 460 -11.89 7.13 1.43
CA ASN A 460 -10.46 7.34 1.70
C ASN A 460 -9.65 6.61 0.63
N VAL A 461 -8.52 7.21 0.22
CA VAL A 461 -7.72 6.73 -0.91
C VAL A 461 -6.36 6.22 -0.43
N PHE A 462 -6.00 5.02 -0.84
CA PHE A 462 -4.76 4.35 -0.48
C PHE A 462 -3.94 4.00 -1.72
N ILE A 463 -2.63 3.91 -1.54
CA ILE A 463 -1.62 3.80 -2.60
C ILE A 463 -0.56 2.79 -2.18
N SER A 464 0.06 2.10 -3.14
CA SER A 464 1.32 1.38 -2.96
C SER A 464 2.33 1.78 -4.05
N THR A 465 3.61 1.75 -3.71
CA THR A 465 4.71 2.00 -4.65
C THR A 465 5.83 0.98 -4.50
N ALA A 466 6.70 0.92 -5.50
CA ALA A 466 7.96 0.20 -5.42
C ALA A 466 8.84 0.66 -4.23
N ASN A 467 9.70 -0.24 -3.78
CA ASN A 467 10.81 -0.01 -2.87
C ASN A 467 10.41 0.49 -1.47
N ASN A 468 9.73 -0.37 -0.70
CA ASN A 468 9.31 -0.15 0.68
C ASN A 468 8.38 1.05 0.88
N THR A 469 7.27 1.04 0.14
CA THR A 469 6.06 1.81 0.46
C THR A 469 4.88 0.95 0.02
N HIS A 470 4.70 -0.19 0.68
CA HIS A 470 3.64 -1.13 0.32
C HIS A 470 2.25 -0.62 0.72
N SER A 471 2.20 0.36 1.63
CA SER A 471 0.98 1.04 2.06
C SER A 471 1.23 2.53 2.25
N ALA A 472 0.40 3.35 1.60
CA ALA A 472 0.39 4.79 1.71
C ALA A 472 -1.03 5.35 1.70
N TYR A 473 -1.24 6.44 2.42
CA TYR A 473 -2.51 7.16 2.46
C TYR A 473 -2.42 8.47 1.66
N TYR A 474 -3.29 8.65 0.66
CA TYR A 474 -3.45 9.96 0.02
C TYR A 474 -4.20 10.89 0.98
N SER A 475 -3.42 11.74 1.64
CA SER A 475 -3.82 12.39 2.88
C SER A 475 -4.56 13.71 2.65
N ILE A 476 -3.95 14.59 1.86
CA ILE A 476 -4.41 15.94 1.49
C ILE A 476 -3.81 16.27 0.10
N PRO A 477 -4.57 16.88 -0.82
CA PRO A 477 -4.04 17.32 -2.11
C PRO A 477 -2.80 18.20 -1.95
N ALA A 478 -1.78 17.96 -2.78
CA ALA A 478 -0.48 18.61 -2.63
C ALA A 478 -0.55 20.15 -2.72
N LYS A 479 -1.55 20.72 -3.42
CA LYS A 479 -1.77 22.17 -3.47
C LYS A 479 -1.94 22.81 -2.09
N TYR A 480 -2.43 22.05 -1.10
CA TYR A 480 -2.68 22.52 0.26
C TYR A 480 -1.51 22.28 1.23
N THR A 481 -0.49 21.52 0.86
CA THR A 481 0.64 21.17 1.75
C THR A 481 1.94 21.93 1.43
N GLN A 482 2.01 22.65 0.30
CA GLN A 482 3.23 23.33 -0.14
C GLN A 482 3.68 24.51 0.75
N ARG A 483 2.75 25.12 1.50
CA ARG A 483 3.06 26.23 2.43
C ARG A 483 3.45 25.68 3.80
N LYS A 484 4.58 26.16 4.32
CA LYS A 484 5.11 25.78 5.63
C LYS A 484 4.41 26.54 6.76
N LEU A 485 4.09 25.83 7.85
CA LEU A 485 3.71 26.46 9.12
C LEU A 485 4.99 26.60 9.97
N PRO A 486 5.23 27.73 10.64
CA PRO A 486 6.34 27.86 11.59
C PRO A 486 6.30 26.74 12.64
N ALA A 487 7.42 26.16 13.05
CA ALA A 487 7.45 25.10 14.08
C ALA A 487 6.98 25.62 15.46
N LEU A 488 6.54 24.71 16.34
CA LEU A 488 6.12 25.04 17.71
C LEU A 488 7.27 25.59 18.55
N THR A 489 8.46 25.00 18.42
CA THR A 489 9.68 25.42 19.09
C THR A 489 10.74 25.82 18.07
N ALA A 490 11.75 26.58 18.49
CA ALA A 490 12.90 26.89 17.63
C ALA A 490 13.88 25.70 17.49
N GLN A 491 13.83 24.73 18.40
CA GLN A 491 14.77 23.62 18.53
C GLN A 491 14.04 22.32 18.89
N ALA A 492 14.42 21.22 18.26
CA ALA A 492 14.03 19.88 18.64
C ALA A 492 14.73 19.45 19.95
N ALA A 493 14.28 18.35 20.56
CA ALA A 493 14.83 17.85 21.83
C ALA A 493 16.34 17.49 21.76
N ASP A 494 16.86 17.26 20.56
CA ASP A 494 18.26 16.94 20.27
C ASP A 494 19.13 18.16 19.92
N GLY A 495 18.56 19.38 19.97
CA GLY A 495 19.26 20.62 19.65
C GLY A 495 19.36 20.95 18.15
N GLN A 496 18.76 20.15 17.26
CA GLN A 496 18.58 20.52 15.85
C GLN A 496 17.47 21.58 15.70
N PRO A 497 17.43 22.35 14.60
CA PRO A 497 16.25 23.16 14.27
C PRO A 497 15.01 22.26 14.28
N ALA A 498 13.96 22.65 15.00
CA ALA A 498 12.72 21.89 14.96
C ALA A 498 12.16 21.92 13.53
N GLU A 499 12.02 20.75 12.92
CA GLU A 499 11.24 20.60 11.71
C GLU A 499 9.76 20.50 12.08
N GLU A 500 8.89 21.10 11.29
CA GLU A 500 7.45 20.83 11.41
C GLU A 500 7.28 19.36 11.01
N ASN A 501 6.48 18.58 11.74
CA ASN A 501 5.97 17.33 11.19
C ASN A 501 5.20 17.67 9.91
N SER A 502 5.84 17.47 8.76
CA SER A 502 5.18 17.70 7.48
C SER A 502 4.47 16.42 7.10
N ILE A 503 3.14 16.43 7.15
CA ILE A 503 2.38 15.42 6.42
C ILE A 503 2.73 15.54 4.94
N ASP A 504 2.99 14.41 4.31
CA ASP A 504 3.11 14.36 2.86
C ASP A 504 1.72 14.18 2.23
N PRO A 505 1.48 14.73 1.03
CA PRO A 505 0.24 14.52 0.28
C PRO A 505 -0.10 13.04 0.09
N VAL A 506 0.93 12.21 -0.06
CA VAL A 506 0.86 10.75 0.01
C VAL A 506 1.76 10.32 1.16
N GLN A 507 1.15 10.01 2.29
CA GLN A 507 1.84 9.63 3.51
C GLN A 507 2.16 8.14 3.48
N LYS A 508 3.43 7.76 3.65
CA LYS A 508 3.80 6.36 3.88
C LYS A 508 3.24 5.89 5.23
N ILE A 509 2.60 4.73 5.25
CA ILE A 509 1.95 4.17 6.45
C ILE A 509 2.35 2.72 6.74
N ASP A 510 3.32 2.13 6.02
CA ASP A 510 3.86 0.78 6.30
C ASP A 510 4.13 0.58 7.81
N GLY A 511 3.60 -0.50 8.40
CA GLY A 511 3.83 -0.88 9.79
C GLY A 511 5.08 -1.73 9.98
N HIS A 512 5.67 -2.23 8.90
CA HIS A 512 6.82 -3.15 8.95
C HIS A 512 7.67 -3.09 7.66
N TYR A 513 8.84 -3.73 7.71
CA TYR A 513 9.74 -3.87 6.55
C TYR A 513 9.60 -5.25 5.88
N ASP A 514 9.55 -6.31 6.68
CA ASP A 514 9.80 -7.69 6.24
C ASP A 514 8.59 -8.32 5.54
N VAL A 515 8.84 -9.00 4.42
CA VAL A 515 7.86 -9.89 3.79
C VAL A 515 7.93 -11.30 4.38
N HIS A 516 6.80 -12.00 4.37
CA HIS A 516 6.70 -13.37 4.89
C HIS A 516 6.76 -14.41 3.75
N SER A 517 7.88 -14.51 3.04
CA SER A 517 8.03 -15.45 1.92
C SER A 517 7.89 -16.92 2.36
N MET A 518 7.28 -17.77 1.53
CA MET A 518 7.24 -19.24 1.73
C MET A 518 8.38 -19.96 1.00
N THR A 519 9.40 -19.21 0.58
CA THR A 519 10.58 -19.74 -0.09
C THR A 519 11.81 -18.88 0.20
N PRO A 520 13.00 -19.48 0.36
CA PRO A 520 14.26 -18.72 0.38
C PRO A 520 14.61 -18.09 -0.98
N ASN A 521 13.94 -18.50 -2.06
CA ASN A 521 14.31 -18.17 -3.43
C ASN A 521 13.68 -16.87 -3.91
N LEU A 522 14.02 -15.77 -3.23
CA LEU A 522 13.54 -14.43 -3.55
C LEU A 522 14.08 -13.96 -4.90
N ARG A 523 13.24 -13.29 -5.68
CA ARG A 523 13.58 -12.76 -7.01
C ARG A 523 13.67 -11.24 -7.00
N GLN A 524 14.39 -10.70 -6.02
CA GLN A 524 14.50 -9.27 -5.76
C GLN A 524 15.82 -8.68 -6.24
N VAL A 525 15.81 -7.39 -6.60
CA VAL A 525 16.96 -6.66 -7.16
C VAL A 525 17.49 -5.55 -6.25
N ASP A 526 16.70 -5.05 -5.30
CA ASP A 526 17.05 -3.88 -4.50
C ASP A 526 16.56 -3.95 -3.04
N VAL A 527 15.37 -4.52 -2.81
CA VAL A 527 14.76 -4.61 -1.48
C VAL A 527 14.67 -6.06 -1.02
N ILE A 528 15.82 -6.66 -0.70
CA ILE A 528 15.86 -8.05 -0.24
C ILE A 528 15.10 -8.18 1.08
N GLY A 529 14.15 -9.11 1.13
CA GLY A 529 13.33 -9.41 2.30
C GLY A 529 12.23 -8.39 2.58
N GLY A 530 12.11 -7.31 1.81
CA GLY A 530 11.00 -6.35 1.93
C GLY A 530 10.15 -6.27 0.66
N PHE A 531 9.49 -5.14 0.41
CA PHE A 531 8.61 -4.98 -0.76
C PHE A 531 9.32 -4.24 -1.90
N THR A 532 9.71 -4.98 -2.95
CA THR A 532 10.27 -4.42 -4.20
C THR A 532 9.16 -3.95 -5.15
N ALA A 533 8.12 -4.77 -5.33
CA ALA A 533 7.12 -4.64 -6.38
C ALA A 533 5.67 -4.53 -5.85
N ALA A 534 5.45 -3.86 -4.71
CA ALA A 534 4.14 -3.72 -4.08
C ALA A 534 3.04 -3.22 -5.04
N ALA A 535 2.24 -4.14 -5.57
CA ALA A 535 1.26 -3.91 -6.64
C ALA A 535 -0.18 -4.09 -6.13
N GLY A 536 -1.04 -3.10 -6.40
CA GLY A 536 -2.41 -3.05 -5.89
C GLY A 536 -2.50 -2.59 -4.43
N HIS A 537 -3.68 -2.10 -4.04
CA HIS A 537 -4.03 -1.74 -2.65
C HIS A 537 -5.55 -1.79 -2.45
N HIS A 538 -6.22 -2.82 -2.96
CA HIS A 538 -7.69 -2.89 -2.86
C HIS A 538 -8.12 -3.36 -1.47
N LEU A 539 -9.05 -2.63 -0.84
CA LEU A 539 -9.64 -3.05 0.42
C LEU A 539 -10.72 -4.12 0.20
N TYR A 540 -10.91 -4.96 1.20
CA TYR A 540 -12.06 -5.85 1.25
C TYR A 540 -13.35 -5.05 1.52
N THR A 541 -14.22 -4.93 0.52
CA THR A 541 -15.41 -4.05 0.54
C THR A 541 -16.73 -4.81 0.26
N ALA A 542 -16.79 -6.06 0.72
CA ALA A 542 -17.97 -6.93 0.71
C ALA A 542 -18.29 -7.46 2.12
N ARG A 543 -19.38 -8.23 2.29
CA ARG A 543 -19.78 -8.87 3.56
C ARG A 543 -19.73 -10.41 3.50
N SER A 544 -19.04 -10.97 2.50
CA SER A 544 -18.92 -12.43 2.36
C SER A 544 -17.86 -13.03 3.27
N PHE A 545 -16.80 -12.28 3.60
CA PHE A 545 -15.77 -12.65 4.57
C PHE A 545 -16.16 -12.20 5.99
N PRO A 546 -15.46 -12.68 7.03
CA PRO A 546 -15.63 -12.19 8.40
C PRO A 546 -15.47 -10.67 8.55
N LYS A 547 -16.12 -10.11 9.57
CA LYS A 547 -16.23 -8.65 9.77
C LYS A 547 -14.90 -7.93 9.97
N GLU A 548 -13.88 -8.63 10.46
CA GLU A 548 -12.53 -8.10 10.65
C GLU A 548 -11.84 -7.73 9.32
N TYR A 549 -12.38 -8.20 8.18
CA TYR A 549 -11.94 -7.81 6.84
C TYR A 549 -12.58 -6.51 6.36
N TRP A 550 -13.83 -6.25 6.76
CA TRP A 550 -14.68 -5.23 6.15
C TRP A 550 -14.08 -3.84 6.27
N ASN A 551 -13.82 -3.22 5.12
CA ASN A 551 -13.29 -1.87 4.99
C ASN A 551 -12.00 -1.61 5.79
N ARG A 552 -11.23 -2.66 6.07
CA ARG A 552 -10.06 -2.64 6.97
C ARG A 552 -8.84 -3.35 6.39
N ILE A 553 -9.05 -4.45 5.67
CA ILE A 553 -7.96 -5.25 5.11
C ILE A 553 -7.71 -4.86 3.66
N ALA A 554 -6.49 -4.45 3.33
CA ALA A 554 -6.04 -4.20 1.97
C ALA A 554 -5.15 -5.33 1.46
N PHE A 555 -5.25 -5.62 0.16
CA PHE A 555 -4.45 -6.65 -0.51
C PHE A 555 -3.38 -6.00 -1.39
N VAL A 556 -2.11 -6.29 -1.09
CA VAL A 556 -0.93 -5.77 -1.79
C VAL A 556 -0.10 -6.94 -2.30
N ASN A 557 0.15 -7.02 -3.60
CA ASN A 557 0.90 -8.13 -4.19
C ASN A 557 2.40 -7.84 -4.21
N GLU A 558 3.21 -8.84 -3.92
CA GLU A 558 4.66 -8.81 -4.06
C GLU A 558 5.12 -9.97 -4.94
N PRO A 559 5.08 -9.81 -6.28
CA PRO A 559 5.39 -10.89 -7.21
C PRO A 559 6.83 -11.38 -7.10
N THR A 560 7.77 -10.54 -6.64
CA THR A 560 9.18 -10.96 -6.53
C THR A 560 9.45 -11.93 -5.38
N VAL A 561 8.50 -12.06 -4.46
CA VAL A 561 8.53 -13.02 -3.33
C VAL A 561 7.27 -13.89 -3.24
N ARG A 562 6.46 -13.90 -4.31
CA ARG A 562 5.35 -14.84 -4.56
C ARG A 562 4.22 -14.78 -3.53
N LEU A 563 3.79 -13.57 -3.15
CA LEU A 563 2.72 -13.42 -2.17
C LEU A 563 1.77 -12.24 -2.43
N THR A 564 0.59 -12.34 -1.82
CA THR A 564 -0.36 -11.25 -1.59
C THR A 564 -0.40 -11.00 -0.09
N HIS A 565 0.11 -9.83 0.32
CA HIS A 565 0.11 -9.34 1.69
C HIS A 565 -1.28 -8.89 2.14
N LYS A 566 -1.58 -9.14 3.41
CA LYS A 566 -2.79 -8.69 4.11
C LYS A 566 -2.44 -7.47 4.98
N ALA A 567 -2.55 -6.27 4.42
CA ALA A 567 -2.31 -5.03 5.16
C ALA A 567 -3.52 -4.68 6.03
N ILE A 568 -3.33 -4.57 7.35
CA ILE A 568 -4.39 -4.15 8.28
C ILE A 568 -4.35 -2.63 8.40
N ILE A 569 -5.36 -1.95 7.86
CA ILE A 569 -5.43 -0.49 7.87
C ILE A 569 -6.20 -0.02 9.12
N GLU A 570 -5.56 0.78 9.97
CA GLU A 570 -6.14 1.28 11.21
C GLU A 570 -6.17 2.81 11.21
N PRO A 571 -7.26 3.46 11.69
CA PRO A 571 -7.28 4.90 11.87
C PRO A 571 -6.20 5.36 12.87
N ASP A 572 -5.49 6.44 12.52
CA ASP A 572 -4.57 7.15 13.42
C ASP A 572 -4.79 8.66 13.26
N GLY A 573 -5.45 9.26 14.24
CA GLY A 573 -5.94 10.64 14.12
C GLY A 573 -6.92 10.81 12.95
N ALA A 574 -6.69 11.82 12.10
CA ALA A 574 -7.38 11.99 10.81
C ALA A 574 -6.70 11.24 9.64
N GLY A 575 -5.62 10.50 9.94
CA GLY A 575 -4.86 9.65 9.02
C GLY A 575 -5.06 8.16 9.30
N PHE A 576 -4.08 7.35 8.91
CA PHE A 576 -4.08 5.90 9.02
C PHE A 576 -2.68 5.36 9.26
N THR A 577 -2.59 4.18 9.85
CA THR A 577 -1.38 3.34 9.90
C THR A 577 -1.70 1.95 9.33
N GLU A 578 -0.68 1.26 8.82
CA GLU A 578 -0.75 -0.17 8.55
C GLU A 578 -0.22 -0.95 9.77
N LYS A 579 -0.83 -2.11 10.03
CA LYS A 579 -0.29 -3.17 10.88
C LYS A 579 -0.14 -4.43 10.03
N ASP A 580 0.96 -5.13 10.24
CA ASP A 580 1.24 -6.40 9.58
C ASP A 580 0.14 -7.44 9.86
N GLY A 581 -0.53 -7.90 8.81
CA GLY A 581 -1.50 -8.99 8.87
C GLY A 581 -0.97 -10.33 8.37
N TRP A 582 0.30 -10.42 7.99
CA TRP A 582 0.90 -11.56 7.28
C TRP A 582 0.28 -11.80 5.89
N ASN A 583 0.51 -12.98 5.31
CA ASN A 583 0.04 -13.30 3.98
C ASN A 583 -1.47 -13.58 3.95
N PHE A 584 -2.13 -13.03 2.92
CA PHE A 584 -3.44 -13.53 2.48
C PHE A 584 -3.29 -14.72 1.53
N MET A 585 -2.22 -14.73 0.72
CA MET A 585 -1.88 -15.85 -0.15
C MET A 585 -0.36 -15.85 -0.38
N ALA A 586 0.31 -16.99 -0.29
CA ALA A 586 1.75 -17.09 -0.54
C ALA A 586 2.12 -18.44 -1.15
N SER A 587 3.17 -18.47 -1.97
CA SER A 587 3.59 -19.68 -2.71
C SER A 587 5.09 -19.94 -2.65
N SER A 588 5.48 -21.22 -2.67
CA SER A 588 6.87 -21.63 -2.93
C SER A 588 7.18 -21.93 -4.41
N ASP A 589 6.18 -21.89 -5.30
CA ASP A 589 6.37 -22.03 -6.74
C ASP A 589 7.11 -20.82 -7.34
N GLU A 590 8.19 -21.05 -8.10
CA GLU A 590 9.07 -20.00 -8.67
C GLU A 590 8.51 -19.20 -9.81
N TRP A 591 7.35 -19.62 -10.28
CA TRP A 591 6.62 -18.94 -11.33
C TRP A 591 5.47 -18.10 -10.79
N PHE A 592 4.98 -18.38 -9.58
CA PHE A 592 3.84 -17.66 -9.01
C PHE A 592 4.18 -16.17 -8.81
N GLY A 593 3.46 -15.30 -9.52
CA GLY A 593 3.73 -13.88 -9.59
C GLY A 593 2.43 -13.08 -9.57
N PRO A 594 1.79 -12.90 -8.41
CA PRO A 594 0.54 -12.14 -8.31
C PRO A 594 0.81 -10.66 -8.62
N VAL A 595 -0.01 -10.06 -9.50
CA VAL A 595 0.14 -8.66 -9.94
C VAL A 595 -1.10 -7.81 -9.65
N GLN A 596 -2.25 -8.43 -9.38
CA GLN A 596 -3.45 -7.74 -8.92
C GLN A 596 -4.28 -8.63 -8.00
N ALA A 597 -4.84 -8.03 -6.95
CA ALA A 597 -5.82 -8.64 -6.06
C ALA A 597 -6.95 -7.64 -5.78
N GLN A 598 -8.21 -8.06 -5.90
CA GLN A 598 -9.38 -7.22 -5.60
C GLN A 598 -10.64 -8.05 -5.35
N VAL A 599 -11.64 -7.44 -4.69
CA VAL A 599 -12.94 -8.09 -4.44
C VAL A 599 -13.76 -8.18 -5.72
N GLY A 600 -14.24 -9.38 -6.05
CA GLY A 600 -15.09 -9.64 -7.20
C GLY A 600 -16.59 -9.46 -6.92
N PRO A 601 -17.44 -9.65 -7.95
CA PRO A 601 -18.90 -9.49 -7.85
C PRO A 601 -19.57 -10.45 -6.85
N ASP A 602 -18.93 -11.58 -6.56
CA ASP A 602 -19.34 -12.63 -5.62
C ASP A 602 -18.88 -12.37 -4.17
N GLY A 603 -18.06 -11.34 -3.95
CA GLY A 603 -17.46 -11.02 -2.66
C GLY A 603 -16.25 -11.89 -2.29
N ALA A 604 -15.78 -12.75 -3.20
CA ALA A 604 -14.48 -13.41 -3.10
C ALA A 604 -13.35 -12.44 -3.48
N VAL A 605 -12.12 -12.76 -3.09
CA VAL A 605 -10.94 -12.00 -3.54
C VAL A 605 -10.36 -12.71 -4.76
N TRP A 606 -10.26 -11.99 -5.87
CA TRP A 606 -9.74 -12.51 -7.13
C TRP A 606 -8.30 -12.05 -7.32
N ILE A 607 -7.44 -12.95 -7.77
CA ILE A 607 -6.01 -12.72 -7.93
C ILE A 607 -5.60 -13.03 -9.38
N ALA A 608 -4.94 -12.07 -10.03
CA ALA A 608 -4.26 -12.27 -11.30
C ALA A 608 -2.82 -12.67 -11.03
N ASP A 609 -2.50 -13.91 -11.36
CA ASP A 609 -1.16 -14.48 -11.32
C ASP A 609 -0.58 -14.42 -12.73
N TRP A 610 0.46 -13.57 -12.89
CA TRP A 610 1.19 -13.42 -14.14
C TRP A 610 1.88 -14.73 -14.57
N TYR A 611 2.19 -15.60 -13.61
CA TYR A 611 2.86 -16.90 -13.79
C TYR A 611 4.09 -16.86 -14.70
N SER A 612 5.17 -16.24 -14.22
CA SER A 612 6.46 -16.19 -14.94
C SER A 612 7.63 -16.26 -13.99
N PHE A 613 8.61 -17.07 -14.36
CA PHE A 613 9.88 -17.12 -13.64
C PHE A 613 10.65 -15.79 -13.67
N ILE A 614 10.61 -15.08 -14.80
CA ILE A 614 11.25 -13.75 -14.94
C ILE A 614 10.17 -12.68 -14.87
N ILE A 615 10.00 -12.12 -13.68
CA ILE A 615 9.08 -11.01 -13.40
C ILE A 615 9.78 -9.65 -13.31
N GLN A 616 11.12 -9.62 -13.20
CA GLN A 616 11.90 -8.41 -13.01
C GLN A 616 12.00 -7.58 -14.31
N HIS A 617 12.01 -6.27 -14.13
CA HIS A 617 12.33 -5.32 -15.20
C HIS A 617 13.82 -4.99 -15.26
N ASN A 618 14.51 -4.94 -14.11
CA ASN A 618 15.92 -4.60 -14.02
C ASN A 618 16.83 -5.85 -14.12
N ASP A 619 18.07 -5.64 -14.57
CA ASP A 619 19.12 -6.67 -14.57
C ASP A 619 19.51 -7.08 -13.15
N PHE A 620 19.96 -8.34 -12.97
CA PHE A 620 20.51 -8.78 -11.68
C PHE A 620 21.92 -8.21 -11.52
N VAL A 621 22.13 -7.39 -10.50
CA VAL A 621 23.45 -6.81 -10.22
C VAL A 621 24.15 -7.68 -9.18
N GLU A 622 25.42 -8.07 -9.40
CA GLU A 622 26.19 -8.96 -8.49
C GLU A 622 26.20 -8.50 -7.03
N ARG A 623 26.15 -7.17 -6.81
CA ARG A 623 26.10 -6.57 -5.48
C ARG A 623 24.73 -6.66 -4.80
N GLN A 624 23.66 -6.88 -5.54
CA GLN A 624 22.27 -6.78 -5.06
C GLN A 624 21.48 -8.08 -5.21
N SER A 625 21.95 -9.01 -6.04
CA SER A 625 21.39 -10.36 -6.10
C SER A 625 21.87 -11.17 -4.89
N PRO A 626 20.96 -11.79 -4.11
CA PRO A 626 21.32 -12.80 -3.15
C PRO A 626 21.83 -14.07 -3.83
N VAL A 627 21.85 -14.17 -5.17
CA VAL A 627 22.30 -15.37 -5.85
C VAL A 627 23.22 -15.03 -7.02
N LYS A 628 24.41 -15.64 -7.07
CA LYS A 628 25.41 -15.37 -8.12
C LYS A 628 25.00 -15.86 -9.52
N TYR A 629 23.93 -16.63 -9.62
CA TYR A 629 23.43 -17.20 -10.86
C TYR A 629 21.91 -17.19 -10.85
N ILE A 630 21.32 -16.33 -11.65
CA ILE A 630 19.96 -16.55 -12.19
C ILE A 630 20.05 -16.55 -13.73
N LEU A 631 21.05 -15.84 -14.26
CA LEU A 631 21.77 -16.08 -15.51
C LEU A 631 23.25 -15.75 -15.20
N PRO A 632 24.27 -16.42 -15.77
CA PRO A 632 25.65 -15.97 -15.60
C PRO A 632 25.74 -14.48 -15.95
N ASN A 633 26.36 -13.64 -15.12
CA ASN A 633 26.55 -12.21 -15.40
C ASN A 633 27.22 -11.94 -16.77
N THR A 634 27.92 -12.95 -17.30
CA THR A 634 28.54 -12.95 -18.64
C THR A 634 27.56 -13.21 -19.79
N GLU A 635 26.34 -13.65 -19.50
CA GLU A 635 25.29 -14.04 -20.45
C GLU A 635 24.02 -13.17 -20.34
N GLN A 636 23.89 -12.35 -19.29
CA GLN A 636 22.88 -11.28 -19.29
C GLN A 636 23.19 -10.31 -20.43
N PRO A 637 22.23 -10.02 -21.33
CA PRO A 637 22.48 -9.06 -22.38
C PRO A 637 22.79 -7.72 -21.71
N GLN A 638 24.00 -7.18 -21.92
CA GLN A 638 24.42 -5.86 -21.42
C GLN A 638 23.65 -4.69 -22.07
N LYS A 639 22.51 -4.99 -22.69
CA LYS A 639 21.66 -4.07 -23.42
C LYS A 639 20.21 -4.31 -22.99
N ARG A 640 19.63 -3.32 -22.31
CA ARG A 640 18.19 -3.25 -22.08
C ARG A 640 17.43 -3.25 -23.41
N GLY A 641 16.27 -3.90 -23.44
CA GLY A 641 15.39 -3.87 -24.59
C GLY A 641 14.71 -2.50 -24.77
N PRO A 642 13.94 -2.31 -25.85
CA PRO A 642 13.29 -1.02 -26.17
C PRO A 642 12.33 -0.51 -25.09
N GLY A 643 11.78 -1.39 -24.26
CA GLY A 643 10.93 -1.02 -23.13
C GLY A 643 11.69 -0.64 -21.85
N ASN A 644 13.03 -0.52 -21.92
CA ASN A 644 13.93 -0.31 -20.78
C ASN A 644 14.01 -1.50 -19.80
N ALA A 645 13.58 -2.68 -20.24
CA ALA A 645 13.61 -3.90 -19.45
C ALA A 645 14.79 -4.80 -19.80
N MET A 646 15.19 -5.66 -18.86
CA MET A 646 16.07 -6.80 -19.12
C MET A 646 15.46 -7.67 -20.23
N TYR A 647 16.21 -7.83 -21.33
CA TYR A 647 15.86 -8.75 -22.40
C TYR A 647 16.27 -10.17 -22.01
N SER A 648 15.41 -11.16 -22.24
CA SER A 648 15.76 -12.56 -22.03
C SER A 648 14.93 -13.44 -22.95
N PRO A 649 15.54 -14.37 -23.71
CA PRO A 649 14.81 -15.29 -24.58
C PRO A 649 14.00 -16.34 -23.80
N ILE A 650 14.23 -16.48 -22.49
CA ILE A 650 13.52 -17.41 -21.61
C ILE A 650 12.40 -16.73 -20.80
N ARG A 651 12.10 -15.46 -21.06
CA ARG A 651 10.95 -14.79 -20.43
C ARG A 651 9.66 -15.42 -20.97
N ASP A 652 8.77 -15.81 -20.07
CA ASP A 652 7.52 -16.47 -20.44
C ASP A 652 6.53 -15.51 -21.11
N THR A 653 5.76 -16.06 -22.06
CA THR A 653 4.73 -15.35 -22.83
C THR A 653 3.48 -16.22 -23.05
N ASN A 654 3.36 -17.34 -22.33
CA ASN A 654 2.37 -18.38 -22.63
C ASN A 654 1.54 -18.83 -21.41
N HIS A 655 1.95 -18.52 -20.19
CA HIS A 655 1.27 -18.93 -18.96
C HIS A 655 0.56 -17.74 -18.32
N GLY A 656 -0.41 -17.99 -17.44
CA GLY A 656 -1.11 -16.95 -16.70
C GLY A 656 -2.40 -17.48 -16.10
N ARG A 657 -2.71 -17.08 -14.87
CA ARG A 657 -3.77 -17.72 -14.08
C ARG A 657 -4.61 -16.70 -13.33
N ILE A 658 -5.89 -17.03 -13.18
CA ILE A 658 -6.82 -16.28 -12.33
C ILE A 658 -7.32 -17.22 -11.22
N TYR A 659 -7.10 -16.81 -9.98
CA TYR A 659 -7.59 -17.51 -8.80
C TYR A 659 -8.68 -16.71 -8.09
N ARG A 660 -9.57 -17.44 -7.41
CA ARG A 660 -10.52 -16.92 -6.43
C ARG A 660 -10.16 -17.46 -5.07
N VAL A 661 -10.06 -16.59 -4.07
CA VAL A 661 -9.92 -16.96 -2.66
C VAL A 661 -11.28 -16.74 -2.00
N VAL A 662 -11.88 -17.83 -1.53
CA VAL A 662 -13.26 -17.88 -1.04
C VAL A 662 -13.24 -18.22 0.45
N TYR A 663 -14.07 -17.54 1.23
CA TYR A 663 -14.27 -17.88 2.65
C TYR A 663 -15.16 -19.12 2.74
N LYS A 664 -14.74 -20.14 3.49
CA LYS A 664 -15.40 -21.45 3.54
C LYS A 664 -16.84 -21.38 4.05
N GLU A 665 -17.16 -20.41 4.91
CA GLU A 665 -18.52 -20.21 5.45
C GLU A 665 -19.29 -19.08 4.73
N ALA A 666 -18.78 -18.58 3.60
CA ALA A 666 -19.47 -17.57 2.82
C ALA A 666 -20.82 -18.09 2.33
N LYS A 667 -21.83 -17.22 2.38
CA LYS A 667 -23.12 -17.53 1.76
C LYS A 667 -22.94 -17.62 0.25
N PRO A 668 -23.59 -18.58 -0.45
CA PRO A 668 -23.55 -18.64 -1.90
C PRO A 668 -23.96 -17.29 -2.52
N ALA A 669 -23.11 -16.77 -3.40
CA ALA A 669 -23.40 -15.54 -4.12
C ALA A 669 -24.59 -15.75 -5.07
N THR A 670 -25.50 -14.78 -5.09
CA THR A 670 -26.59 -14.77 -6.10
C THR A 670 -26.08 -14.03 -7.34
N PRO A 671 -26.16 -14.61 -8.55
CA PRO A 671 -25.80 -13.89 -9.76
C PRO A 671 -26.62 -12.60 -9.89
N VAL A 672 -25.92 -11.48 -10.07
CA VAL A 672 -26.53 -10.16 -10.28
C VAL A 672 -26.19 -9.69 -11.69
N LYS A 673 -27.16 -9.08 -12.35
CA LYS A 673 -26.98 -8.37 -13.62
C LYS A 673 -27.68 -7.03 -13.52
N LEU A 674 -26.99 -5.96 -13.87
CA LEU A 674 -27.53 -4.61 -13.92
C LEU A 674 -27.72 -4.15 -15.37
N SER A 675 -28.65 -3.21 -15.54
CA SER A 675 -28.93 -2.57 -16.83
C SER A 675 -29.38 -1.13 -16.58
N VAL A 676 -29.01 -0.23 -17.48
CA VAL A 676 -29.48 1.18 -17.47
C VAL A 676 -31.00 1.30 -17.55
N ASP A 677 -31.67 0.29 -18.12
CA ASP A 677 -33.13 0.28 -18.31
C ASP A 677 -33.89 -0.25 -17.08
N ASP A 678 -33.20 -0.83 -16.08
CA ASP A 678 -33.80 -1.38 -14.86
C ASP A 678 -33.53 -0.50 -13.63
N LEU A 679 -34.22 0.64 -13.57
CA LEU A 679 -34.11 1.57 -12.43
C LEU A 679 -34.35 0.90 -11.06
N PRO A 680 -35.39 0.05 -10.85
CA PRO A 680 -35.55 -0.70 -9.61
C PRO A 680 -34.33 -1.56 -9.26
N GLY A 681 -33.75 -2.26 -10.23
CA GLY A 681 -32.53 -3.06 -10.05
C GLY A 681 -31.33 -2.20 -9.63
N LEU A 682 -31.10 -1.06 -10.28
CA LEU A 682 -30.02 -0.12 -9.92
C LEU A 682 -30.20 0.45 -8.51
N LEU A 683 -31.42 0.85 -8.14
CA LEU A 683 -31.71 1.35 -6.79
C LEU A 683 -31.56 0.28 -5.71
N SER A 684 -31.84 -0.98 -6.03
CA SER A 684 -31.56 -2.12 -5.15
C SER A 684 -30.06 -2.37 -5.01
N ALA A 685 -29.31 -2.31 -6.11
CA ALA A 685 -27.88 -2.55 -6.13
C ALA A 685 -27.07 -1.46 -5.39
N LEU A 686 -27.56 -0.22 -5.32
CA LEU A 686 -27.00 0.82 -4.43
C LEU A 686 -27.03 0.43 -2.94
N LYS A 687 -27.90 -0.51 -2.55
CA LYS A 687 -28.03 -1.03 -1.18
C LYS A 687 -27.27 -2.35 -0.98
N SER A 688 -26.49 -2.78 -1.96
CA SER A 688 -25.73 -4.03 -1.92
C SER A 688 -24.64 -3.99 -0.84
N ASP A 689 -24.39 -5.14 -0.24
CA ASP A 689 -23.29 -5.37 0.71
C ASP A 689 -21.92 -5.41 0.04
N ASN A 690 -21.85 -5.41 -1.29
CA ASN A 690 -20.62 -5.39 -2.08
C ASN A 690 -20.48 -4.06 -2.84
N MET A 691 -19.36 -3.35 -2.61
CA MET A 691 -19.06 -2.05 -3.23
C MET A 691 -19.04 -2.09 -4.75
N PHE A 692 -18.62 -3.20 -5.37
CA PHE A 692 -18.64 -3.34 -6.83
C PHE A 692 -20.03 -3.06 -7.41
N TRP A 693 -21.07 -3.67 -6.83
CA TRP A 693 -22.44 -3.49 -7.29
C TRP A 693 -22.99 -2.09 -7.01
N ARG A 694 -22.61 -1.48 -5.88
CA ARG A 694 -23.01 -0.10 -5.56
C ARG A 694 -22.37 0.90 -6.52
N MET A 695 -21.06 0.77 -6.78
CA MET A 695 -20.35 1.67 -7.69
C MET A 695 -20.84 1.51 -9.13
N THR A 696 -21.08 0.27 -9.57
CA THR A 696 -21.67 -0.01 -10.89
C THR A 696 -23.06 0.62 -11.01
N ALA A 697 -23.91 0.48 -9.99
CA ALA A 697 -25.24 1.10 -9.99
C ALA A 697 -25.17 2.63 -10.03
N GLN A 698 -24.30 3.24 -9.22
CA GLN A 698 -24.05 4.68 -9.24
C GLN A 698 -23.62 5.15 -10.64
N ARG A 699 -22.60 4.50 -11.24
CA ARG A 699 -22.12 4.80 -12.60
C ARG A 699 -23.27 4.78 -13.60
N LEU A 700 -24.03 3.68 -13.66
CA LEU A 700 -25.12 3.51 -14.63
C LEU A 700 -26.25 4.54 -14.43
N LEU A 701 -26.57 4.93 -13.19
CA LEU A 701 -27.55 5.99 -12.90
C LEU A 701 -27.08 7.36 -13.38
N VAL A 702 -25.80 7.68 -13.16
CA VAL A 702 -25.20 8.96 -13.58
C VAL A 702 -25.07 9.04 -15.10
N GLU A 703 -24.56 7.99 -15.74
CA GLU A 703 -24.41 7.91 -17.20
C GLU A 703 -25.75 8.01 -17.94
N SER A 704 -26.79 7.34 -17.42
CA SER A 704 -28.15 7.41 -17.98
C SER A 704 -28.86 8.74 -17.70
N LYS A 705 -28.31 9.58 -16.80
CA LYS A 705 -28.90 10.85 -16.33
C LYS A 705 -30.35 10.69 -15.84
N ASN A 706 -30.68 9.54 -15.26
CA ASN A 706 -32.06 9.19 -14.92
C ASN A 706 -32.54 9.91 -13.65
N GLN A 707 -33.13 11.08 -13.84
CA GLN A 707 -33.67 11.92 -12.76
C GLN A 707 -34.79 11.24 -11.95
N ALA A 708 -35.43 10.19 -12.48
CA ALA A 708 -36.48 9.46 -11.75
C ALA A 708 -35.96 8.69 -10.53
N ALA A 709 -34.64 8.51 -10.40
CA ALA A 709 -34.00 7.89 -9.23
C ALA A 709 -34.09 8.76 -7.97
N ILE A 710 -34.13 10.09 -8.13
CA ILE A 710 -33.94 11.09 -7.06
C ILE A 710 -34.83 10.85 -5.83
N PRO A 711 -36.15 10.61 -5.95
CA PRO A 711 -37.00 10.42 -4.77
C PRO A 711 -36.62 9.22 -3.92
N GLU A 712 -36.09 8.15 -4.53
CA GLU A 712 -35.63 6.98 -3.78
C GLU A 712 -34.24 7.21 -3.18
N LEU A 713 -33.36 7.95 -3.86
CA LEU A 713 -32.07 8.38 -3.30
C LEU A 713 -32.28 9.20 -2.01
N TYR A 714 -33.29 10.07 -1.96
CA TYR A 714 -33.63 10.80 -0.74
C TYR A 714 -33.98 9.88 0.43
N LYS A 715 -34.72 8.80 0.17
CA LYS A 715 -35.07 7.82 1.22
C LYS A 715 -33.84 7.03 1.67
N THR A 716 -32.96 6.66 0.75
CA THR A 716 -31.70 5.99 1.08
C THR A 716 -30.83 6.86 1.99
N ILE A 717 -30.69 8.16 1.68
CA ILE A 717 -29.91 9.12 2.49
C ILE A 717 -30.56 9.37 3.86
N ALA A 718 -31.89 9.38 3.94
CA ALA A 718 -32.63 9.61 5.19
C ALA A 718 -32.58 8.41 6.16
N ASN A 719 -32.15 7.23 5.70
CA ASN A 719 -32.02 6.05 6.57
C ASN A 719 -30.82 6.25 7.52
N GLN A 720 -31.07 6.20 8.83
CA GLN A 720 -30.06 6.38 9.87
C GLN A 720 -29.40 5.07 10.34
N GLY A 721 -29.81 3.92 9.78
CA GLY A 721 -29.21 2.62 10.08
C GLY A 721 -27.75 2.56 9.67
N VAL A 722 -26.95 1.87 10.48
CA VAL A 722 -25.54 1.59 10.20
C VAL A 722 -25.31 0.08 10.29
N ASP A 723 -24.31 -0.41 9.56
CA ASP A 723 -23.88 -1.80 9.65
C ASP A 723 -23.07 -2.08 10.93
N GLU A 724 -22.57 -3.31 11.09
CA GLU A 724 -21.86 -3.74 12.30
C GLU A 724 -20.53 -3.02 12.54
N ILE A 725 -19.97 -2.35 11.53
CA ILE A 725 -18.76 -1.54 11.64
C ILE A 725 -19.07 -0.03 11.58
N GLY A 726 -20.35 0.35 11.65
CA GLY A 726 -20.78 1.74 11.76
C GLY A 726 -20.94 2.48 10.42
N LEU A 727 -20.91 1.77 9.30
CA LEU A 727 -21.02 2.35 7.96
C LEU A 727 -22.48 2.46 7.49
N ASN A 728 -22.73 3.42 6.61
CA ASN A 728 -23.93 3.47 5.79
C ASN A 728 -23.52 3.82 4.35
N SER A 729 -22.78 2.90 3.72
CA SER A 729 -22.29 3.03 2.36
C SER A 729 -23.41 3.27 1.33
N PRO A 730 -24.63 2.68 1.46
CA PRO A 730 -25.74 3.04 0.57
C PRO A 730 -26.08 4.54 0.56
N ALA A 731 -26.08 5.19 1.72
CA ALA A 731 -26.30 6.64 1.81
C ALA A 731 -25.14 7.45 1.22
N VAL A 732 -23.90 7.00 1.40
CA VAL A 732 -22.70 7.61 0.76
C VAL A 732 -22.85 7.59 -0.77
N HIS A 733 -23.10 6.42 -1.37
CA HIS A 733 -23.30 6.32 -2.82
C HIS A 733 -24.52 7.12 -3.30
N ALA A 734 -25.60 7.18 -2.53
CA ALA A 734 -26.77 7.97 -2.90
C ALA A 734 -26.48 9.48 -2.95
N LEU A 735 -25.68 10.02 -2.01
CA LEU A 735 -25.23 11.42 -2.03
C LEU A 735 -24.40 11.73 -3.28
N TRP A 736 -23.44 10.86 -3.60
CA TRP A 736 -22.60 10.99 -4.79
C TRP A 736 -23.37 10.79 -6.11
N THR A 737 -24.39 9.92 -6.10
CA THR A 737 -25.31 9.77 -7.25
C THR A 737 -26.13 11.05 -7.46
N LEU A 738 -26.62 11.71 -6.40
CA LEU A 738 -27.30 13.01 -6.52
C LEU A 738 -26.38 14.09 -7.07
N GLN A 739 -25.10 14.09 -6.65
CA GLN A 739 -24.10 15.00 -7.19
C GLN A 739 -23.86 14.75 -8.70
N GLY A 740 -23.67 13.50 -9.11
CA GLY A 740 -23.46 13.13 -10.51
C GLY A 740 -24.67 13.40 -11.42
N LEU A 741 -25.89 13.33 -10.87
CA LEU A 741 -27.12 13.72 -11.56
C LEU A 741 -27.33 15.24 -11.66
N GLY A 742 -26.42 16.05 -11.07
CA GLY A 742 -26.52 17.50 -11.03
C GLY A 742 -27.57 18.04 -10.04
N ALA A 743 -28.13 17.20 -9.17
CA ALA A 743 -29.17 17.61 -8.24
C ALA A 743 -28.65 18.47 -7.08
N LEU A 744 -27.32 18.54 -6.87
CA LEU A 744 -26.67 19.29 -5.79
C LEU A 744 -25.89 20.51 -6.29
N ASP A 745 -26.22 21.04 -7.47
CA ASP A 745 -25.63 22.26 -8.04
C ASP A 745 -26.16 23.58 -7.41
N GLY A 746 -27.13 23.47 -6.49
CA GLY A 746 -27.80 24.59 -5.83
C GLY A 746 -29.16 24.97 -6.44
N SER A 747 -29.56 24.37 -7.56
CA SER A 747 -30.85 24.63 -8.21
C SER A 747 -32.02 23.83 -7.61
N ASN A 748 -31.74 22.68 -6.99
CA ASN A 748 -32.75 21.81 -6.37
C ASN A 748 -32.74 21.94 -4.84
N ALA A 749 -33.71 22.68 -4.31
CA ALA A 749 -33.84 22.95 -2.89
C ALA A 749 -34.11 21.68 -2.05
N GLU A 750 -34.84 20.70 -2.58
CA GLU A 750 -35.16 19.47 -1.85
C GLU A 750 -33.91 18.59 -1.70
N ALA A 751 -33.15 18.40 -2.78
CA ALA A 751 -31.88 17.69 -2.75
C ALA A 751 -30.90 18.32 -1.76
N LEU A 752 -30.79 19.65 -1.77
CA LEU A 752 -29.94 20.38 -0.84
C LEU A 752 -30.38 20.17 0.61
N GLN A 753 -31.68 20.21 0.92
CA GLN A 753 -32.16 19.93 2.28
C GLN A 753 -31.88 18.50 2.73
N VAL A 754 -31.91 17.53 1.83
CA VAL A 754 -31.52 16.14 2.12
C VAL A 754 -30.03 16.05 2.46
N ALA A 755 -29.15 16.65 1.65
CA ALA A 755 -27.72 16.69 1.93
C ALA A 755 -27.39 17.44 3.24
N ILE A 756 -28.05 18.56 3.52
CA ILE A 756 -27.87 19.32 4.77
C ILE A 756 -28.24 18.47 5.99
N LYS A 757 -29.36 17.71 5.95
CA LYS A 757 -29.73 16.81 7.04
C LYS A 757 -28.69 15.71 7.26
N ALA A 758 -28.07 15.23 6.19
CA ALA A 758 -27.04 14.20 6.25
C ALA A 758 -25.75 14.64 6.97
N LEU A 759 -25.51 15.94 7.15
CA LEU A 759 -24.41 16.47 8.00
C LEU A 759 -24.53 16.04 9.48
N SER A 760 -25.68 15.51 9.90
CA SER A 760 -25.92 15.02 11.27
C SER A 760 -26.14 13.50 11.33
N HIS A 761 -25.84 12.77 10.25
CA HIS A 761 -26.05 11.33 10.16
C HIS A 761 -25.15 10.55 11.16
N PRO A 762 -25.61 9.40 11.74
CA PRO A 762 -24.80 8.60 12.67
C PRO A 762 -23.45 8.11 12.10
N ALA A 763 -23.45 7.60 10.87
CA ALA A 763 -22.22 7.19 10.17
C ALA A 763 -21.36 8.39 9.75
N ALA A 764 -20.07 8.34 10.07
CA ALA A 764 -19.08 9.37 9.73
C ALA A 764 -18.92 9.55 8.22
N GLY A 765 -18.79 8.45 7.47
CA GLY A 765 -18.70 8.48 6.00
C GLY A 765 -19.83 9.22 5.30
N VAL A 766 -21.06 9.16 5.85
CA VAL A 766 -22.21 9.91 5.31
C VAL A 766 -22.06 11.41 5.57
N ARG A 767 -21.61 11.81 6.76
CA ARG A 767 -21.37 13.23 7.09
C ARG A 767 -20.24 13.81 6.23
N LYS A 768 -19.17 13.03 6.04
CA LYS A 768 -18.05 13.34 5.12
C LYS A 768 -18.55 13.53 3.68
N ALA A 769 -19.25 12.55 3.12
CA ALA A 769 -19.79 12.67 1.77
C ALA A 769 -20.75 13.86 1.65
N ALA A 770 -21.60 14.08 2.66
CA ALA A 770 -22.57 15.18 2.66
C ALA A 770 -21.89 16.56 2.54
N VAL A 771 -20.82 16.82 3.28
CA VAL A 771 -20.11 18.12 3.21
C VAL A 771 -19.36 18.29 1.89
N GLU A 772 -18.80 17.23 1.30
CA GLU A 772 -18.07 17.26 0.03
C GLU A 772 -18.99 17.58 -1.18
N VAL A 773 -20.23 17.08 -1.14
CA VAL A 773 -21.22 17.27 -2.23
C VAL A 773 -22.01 18.57 -2.15
N LEU A 774 -21.94 19.34 -1.05
CA LEU A 774 -22.70 20.59 -0.91
C LEU A 774 -22.35 21.60 -2.02
N PRO A 775 -23.32 22.40 -2.52
CA PRO A 775 -23.03 23.49 -3.44
C PRO A 775 -22.20 24.59 -2.76
N LYS A 776 -21.43 25.34 -3.55
CA LYS A 776 -20.41 26.28 -3.04
C LYS A 776 -21.04 27.67 -2.88
N ASN A 777 -22.06 27.77 -2.02
CA ASN A 777 -22.91 28.95 -1.88
C ASN A 777 -23.25 29.27 -0.41
N GLN A 778 -23.90 30.42 -0.17
CA GLN A 778 -24.23 30.89 1.18
C GLN A 778 -25.09 29.91 1.99
N GLN A 779 -26.05 29.25 1.35
CA GLN A 779 -26.93 28.31 2.05
C GLN A 779 -26.15 27.10 2.60
N ALA A 780 -25.12 26.64 1.89
CA ALA A 780 -24.22 25.61 2.37
C ALA A 780 -23.30 26.11 3.50
N ILE A 781 -22.82 27.35 3.44
CA ILE A 781 -22.06 27.99 4.54
C ILE A 781 -22.90 27.99 5.82
N ASP A 782 -24.15 28.46 5.73
CA ASP A 782 -25.07 28.51 6.88
C ASP A 782 -25.32 27.10 7.46
N ALA A 783 -25.43 26.09 6.59
CA ALA A 783 -25.61 24.70 7.00
C ALA A 783 -24.37 24.10 7.68
N ILE A 784 -23.16 24.38 7.17
CA ILE A 784 -21.88 23.95 7.76
C ILE A 784 -21.72 24.56 9.15
N GLN A 785 -22.07 25.85 9.30
CA GLN A 785 -22.03 26.52 10.59
C GLN A 785 -23.05 25.93 11.56
N ALA A 786 -24.28 25.67 11.11
CA ALA A 786 -25.35 25.14 11.95
C ALA A 786 -25.11 23.70 12.39
N SER A 787 -24.49 22.86 11.54
CA SER A 787 -24.19 21.46 11.85
C SER A 787 -23.00 21.31 12.80
N GLY A 788 -22.07 22.26 12.80
CA GLY A 788 -20.82 22.17 13.56
C GLY A 788 -19.83 21.15 13.00
N ILE A 789 -19.98 20.74 11.73
CA ILE A 789 -19.19 19.68 11.09
C ILE A 789 -17.67 19.96 11.07
N ILE A 790 -17.26 21.22 11.14
CA ILE A 790 -15.84 21.61 11.27
C ILE A 790 -15.20 21.18 12.60
N ASN A 791 -16.01 20.75 13.57
CA ASN A 791 -15.61 20.21 14.88
C ASN A 791 -16.09 18.76 15.06
N ASP A 792 -16.33 18.02 13.97
CA ASP A 792 -16.84 16.64 14.02
C ASP A 792 -15.99 15.75 14.94
N PRO A 793 -16.58 14.88 15.79
CA PRO A 793 -15.80 13.97 16.64
C PRO A 793 -14.94 12.98 15.85
N ASP A 794 -15.34 12.61 14.63
CA ASP A 794 -14.52 11.82 13.72
C ASP A 794 -13.51 12.74 13.00
N LEU A 795 -12.22 12.53 13.27
CA LEU A 795 -11.17 13.42 12.78
C LEU A 795 -11.00 13.36 11.25
N ASN A 796 -11.26 12.21 10.61
CA ASN A 796 -11.24 12.11 9.14
C ASN A 796 -12.35 12.96 8.51
N THR A 797 -13.56 12.91 9.08
CA THR A 797 -14.70 13.75 8.69
C THR A 797 -14.43 15.22 8.95
N ARG A 798 -13.85 15.57 10.10
CA ARG A 798 -13.44 16.94 10.44
C ARG A 798 -12.45 17.49 9.42
N LYS A 799 -11.43 16.71 9.06
CA LYS A 799 -10.46 17.05 8.01
C LYS A 799 -11.15 17.29 6.67
N ALA A 800 -12.05 16.40 6.26
CA ALA A 800 -12.79 16.54 5.01
C ALA A 800 -13.65 17.82 4.99
N ALA A 801 -14.31 18.16 6.10
CA ALA A 801 -15.07 19.41 6.23
C ALA A 801 -14.18 20.66 6.08
N LEU A 802 -13.00 20.67 6.71
CA LEU A 802 -12.02 21.75 6.59
C LEU A 802 -11.47 21.88 5.17
N LEU A 803 -11.22 20.76 4.47
CA LEU A 803 -10.79 20.79 3.08
C LEU A 803 -11.93 21.20 2.13
N ALA A 804 -13.16 20.78 2.39
CA ALA A 804 -14.32 21.14 1.56
C ALA A 804 -14.53 22.65 1.50
N ILE A 805 -14.42 23.36 2.63
CA ILE A 805 -14.57 24.82 2.67
C ILE A 805 -13.49 25.57 1.89
N THR A 806 -12.30 24.97 1.67
CA THR A 806 -11.24 25.60 0.84
C THR A 806 -11.69 25.85 -0.61
N THR A 807 -12.72 25.15 -1.07
CA THR A 807 -13.26 25.27 -2.44
C THR A 807 -14.37 26.32 -2.55
N PHE A 808 -14.82 26.89 -1.43
CA PHE A 808 -15.82 27.94 -1.40
C PHE A 808 -15.19 29.30 -1.74
N PRO A 809 -15.95 30.25 -2.27
CA PRO A 809 -15.51 31.65 -2.33
C PRO A 809 -15.07 32.14 -0.94
N SER A 810 -14.08 33.03 -0.89
CA SER A 810 -13.63 33.65 0.36
C SER A 810 -14.82 34.26 1.12
N SER A 811 -14.91 33.99 2.43
CA SER A 811 -16.03 34.37 3.29
C SER A 811 -15.53 34.81 4.67
N GLU A 812 -16.09 35.90 5.20
CA GLU A 812 -15.75 36.38 6.55
C GLU A 812 -16.24 35.38 7.62
N GLU A 813 -17.41 34.77 7.39
CA GLU A 813 -18.02 33.78 8.27
C GLU A 813 -17.16 32.51 8.37
N LEU A 814 -16.75 31.94 7.23
CA LEU A 814 -15.88 30.75 7.21
C LEU A 814 -14.50 31.06 7.80
N GLY A 815 -13.92 32.22 7.47
CA GLY A 815 -12.64 32.64 8.05
C GLY A 815 -12.70 32.79 9.58
N LYS A 816 -13.81 33.32 10.11
CA LYS A 816 -14.05 33.39 11.56
C LYS A 816 -14.14 31.99 12.18
N LEU A 817 -14.89 31.08 11.56
CA LEU A 817 -15.03 29.69 12.03
C LEU A 817 -13.67 28.96 12.08
N VAL A 818 -12.85 29.12 11.04
CA VAL A 818 -11.50 28.56 11.00
C VAL A 818 -10.61 29.16 12.10
N TYR A 819 -10.72 30.46 12.36
CA TYR A 819 -10.00 31.10 13.47
C TYR A 819 -10.43 30.52 14.83
N GLU A 820 -11.73 30.37 15.07
CA GLU A 820 -12.25 29.75 16.29
C GLU A 820 -11.77 28.29 16.44
N ALA A 821 -11.77 27.51 15.36
CA ALA A 821 -11.25 26.14 15.36
C ALA A 821 -9.73 26.08 15.63
N SER A 822 -8.97 27.08 15.20
CA SER A 822 -7.53 27.17 15.48
C SER A 822 -7.17 27.46 16.96
N LEU A 823 -8.16 27.85 17.77
CA LEU A 823 -8.02 28.06 19.22
C LEU A 823 -8.25 26.78 20.03
N VAL A 824 -8.76 25.71 19.41
CA VAL A 824 -9.05 24.43 20.07
C VAL A 824 -7.75 23.62 20.23
N PRO A 825 -7.31 23.28 21.45
CA PRO A 825 -6.04 22.60 21.67
C PRO A 825 -5.94 21.20 21.05
N GLU A 826 -7.04 20.46 20.96
CA GLU A 826 -7.04 19.12 20.35
C GLU A 826 -6.68 19.18 18.87
N ASN A 827 -7.09 20.22 18.14
CA ASN A 827 -6.75 20.39 16.72
C ASN A 827 -5.25 20.56 16.48
N ALA A 828 -4.50 21.00 17.49
CA ALA A 828 -3.04 21.15 17.42
C ALA A 828 -2.28 19.86 17.73
N GLN A 829 -2.96 18.78 18.14
CA GLN A 829 -2.35 17.47 18.39
C GLN A 829 -2.40 16.54 17.18
N ASP A 830 -3.16 16.91 16.14
CA ASP A 830 -3.28 16.15 14.89
C ASP A 830 -2.70 16.95 13.72
N ASP A 831 -1.67 16.41 13.07
CA ASP A 831 -0.92 17.09 12.02
C ASP A 831 -1.78 17.32 10.76
N TRP A 832 -2.71 16.41 10.43
CA TRP A 832 -3.62 16.56 9.30
C TRP A 832 -4.67 17.62 9.55
N ILE A 833 -5.26 17.67 10.75
CA ILE A 833 -6.20 18.73 11.13
C ILE A 833 -5.49 20.08 11.10
N THR A 834 -4.27 20.17 11.64
CA THR A 834 -3.45 21.38 11.60
C THR A 834 -3.24 21.89 10.17
N LYS A 835 -2.90 21.00 9.23
CA LYS A 835 -2.73 21.38 7.82
C LYS A 835 -4.03 21.72 7.11
N ALA A 836 -5.11 20.98 7.35
CA ALA A 836 -6.41 21.28 6.78
C ALA A 836 -6.95 22.64 7.26
N LEU A 837 -6.77 22.95 8.56
CA LEU A 837 -7.06 24.27 9.13
C LEU A 837 -6.24 25.37 8.46
N PHE A 838 -4.95 25.13 8.24
CA PHE A 838 -4.09 26.11 7.57
C PHE A 838 -4.53 26.35 6.12
N ALA A 839 -4.85 25.30 5.37
CA ALA A 839 -5.39 25.41 4.03
C ALA A 839 -6.70 26.22 4.00
N ALA A 840 -7.62 25.96 4.94
CA ALA A 840 -8.87 26.71 5.08
C ALA A 840 -8.64 28.18 5.47
N ALA A 841 -7.65 28.46 6.33
CA ALA A 841 -7.29 29.82 6.71
C ALA A 841 -6.74 30.61 5.52
N ILE A 842 -5.99 29.96 4.61
CA ILE A 842 -5.51 30.57 3.37
C ILE A 842 -6.68 30.87 2.42
N ALA A 843 -7.63 29.94 2.27
CA ALA A 843 -8.80 30.13 1.39
C ALA A 843 -9.75 31.23 1.87
N HIS A 844 -9.78 31.50 3.18
CA HIS A 844 -10.64 32.50 3.83
C HIS A 844 -9.84 33.55 4.60
N GLU A 845 -8.70 33.97 4.03
CA GLU A 845 -7.69 34.81 4.67
C GLU A 845 -8.25 36.08 5.32
N ASP A 846 -9.03 36.88 4.57
CA ASP A 846 -9.56 38.15 5.07
C ASP A 846 -10.43 37.97 6.31
N GLY A 847 -11.30 36.96 6.28
CA GLY A 847 -12.17 36.59 7.41
C GLY A 847 -11.38 36.10 8.61
N PHE A 848 -10.40 35.23 8.37
CA PHE A 848 -9.53 34.67 9.39
C PHE A 848 -8.71 35.76 10.10
N LEU A 849 -8.09 36.65 9.34
CA LEU A 849 -7.30 37.78 9.88
C LEU A 849 -8.20 38.82 10.58
N SER A 850 -9.39 39.10 10.05
CA SER A 850 -10.39 39.97 10.69
C SER A 850 -10.77 39.44 12.07
N ALA A 851 -11.04 38.14 12.19
CA ALA A 851 -11.36 37.49 13.46
C ALA A 851 -10.16 37.50 14.43
N ALA A 852 -8.96 37.18 13.94
CA ALA A 852 -7.73 37.20 14.73
C ALA A 852 -7.43 38.58 15.34
N ASN A 853 -7.60 39.66 14.56
CA ASN A 853 -7.34 41.02 15.03
C ASN A 853 -8.34 41.50 16.12
N LYS A 854 -9.54 40.91 16.18
CA LYS A 854 -10.57 41.21 17.19
C LYS A 854 -10.35 40.43 18.50
N SER A 855 -9.49 39.41 18.50
CA SER A 855 -9.20 38.56 19.66
C SER A 855 -8.16 39.18 20.59
N THR A 856 -8.41 39.14 21.90
CA THR A 856 -7.50 39.66 22.95
C THR A 856 -6.57 38.58 23.52
N ALA A 857 -6.24 37.55 22.75
CA ALA A 857 -5.47 36.39 23.23
C ALA A 857 -4.11 36.81 23.85
N SER A 858 -3.89 36.41 25.10
CA SER A 858 -2.72 36.78 25.90
C SER A 858 -1.42 36.19 25.36
N THR A 859 -0.34 36.94 25.45
CA THR A 859 1.04 36.50 25.17
C THR A 859 1.48 35.37 26.11
N GLN A 860 1.35 34.12 25.66
CA GLN A 860 2.06 32.97 26.24
C GLN A 860 3.51 32.95 25.76
N SER A 861 4.38 32.17 26.43
CA SER A 861 5.81 32.08 26.11
C SER A 861 6.11 31.34 24.80
N GLU A 862 5.24 30.43 24.38
CA GLU A 862 5.30 29.70 23.10
C GLU A 862 4.09 30.08 22.23
N PRO A 863 4.25 30.20 20.89
CA PRO A 863 3.17 30.60 20.01
C PRO A 863 2.15 29.46 19.83
N SER A 864 0.89 29.73 20.17
CA SER A 864 -0.24 28.83 19.90
C SER A 864 -0.43 28.54 18.40
N LEU A 865 -1.16 27.48 18.05
CA LEU A 865 -1.50 27.15 16.65
C LEU A 865 -2.08 28.37 15.90
N SER A 866 -3.07 29.05 16.49
CA SER A 866 -3.67 30.25 15.90
C SER A 866 -2.64 31.36 15.58
N GLN A 867 -1.67 31.60 16.47
CA GLN A 867 -0.63 32.62 16.27
C GLN A 867 0.33 32.22 15.14
N ARG A 868 0.73 30.95 15.08
CA ARG A 868 1.56 30.39 14.02
C ARG A 868 0.86 30.49 12.67
N MET A 869 -0.44 30.17 12.60
CA MET A 869 -1.25 30.29 11.39
C MET A 869 -1.37 31.76 10.95
N VAL A 870 -1.69 32.71 11.85
CA VAL A 870 -1.74 34.14 11.51
C VAL A 870 -0.41 34.63 10.93
N GLN A 871 0.72 34.19 11.47
CA GLN A 871 2.03 34.53 10.92
C GLN A 871 2.26 33.91 9.54
N ALA A 872 1.86 32.65 9.35
CA ALA A 872 2.07 31.89 8.12
C ALA A 872 1.12 32.31 6.99
N VAL A 873 -0.08 32.81 7.31
CA VAL A 873 -1.01 33.41 6.35
C VAL A 873 -0.37 34.68 5.77
N LYS A 874 0.14 35.58 6.63
CA LYS A 874 0.75 36.86 6.24
C LYS A 874 2.10 36.74 5.52
N ASN A 875 2.85 35.66 5.78
CA ASN A 875 4.16 35.43 5.19
C ASN A 875 4.18 34.02 4.59
N GLU A 876 4.12 33.94 3.27
CA GLU A 876 4.14 32.64 2.60
C GLU A 876 5.57 32.11 2.57
N VAL A 877 5.77 30.89 3.06
CA VAL A 877 7.07 30.21 3.02
C VAL A 877 6.90 28.86 2.36
N TYR A 878 7.72 28.61 1.34
CA TYR A 878 7.78 27.36 0.60
C TYR A 878 9.18 26.76 0.76
N SER A 879 9.23 25.45 1.02
CA SER A 879 10.49 24.69 1.11
C SER A 879 10.68 23.84 -0.14
N LEU A 880 11.91 23.75 -0.62
CA LEU A 880 12.27 23.02 -1.83
C LEU A 880 13.40 22.02 -1.54
N GLY A 881 13.27 20.82 -2.11
CA GLY A 881 14.35 19.84 -2.11
C GLY A 881 15.51 20.27 -3.01
N ARG A 882 16.66 19.57 -2.89
CA ARG A 882 17.88 19.86 -3.67
C ARG A 882 17.64 19.94 -5.18
N ARG A 883 16.81 19.04 -5.71
CA ARG A 883 16.39 18.94 -7.12
C ARG A 883 14.90 18.70 -7.13
N GLY A 884 14.14 19.75 -6.88
CA GLY A 884 12.70 19.67 -6.70
C GLY A 884 11.99 20.68 -7.57
N SER A 885 10.70 20.45 -7.76
CA SER A 885 9.78 21.47 -8.21
C SER A 885 8.61 21.50 -7.26
N LEU A 886 8.12 22.70 -6.94
CA LEU A 886 6.79 22.78 -6.34
C LEU A 886 5.79 22.17 -7.31
N GLN A 887 4.85 21.39 -6.81
CA GLN A 887 3.89 20.70 -7.67
C GLN A 887 2.94 21.70 -8.37
N PHE A 888 2.64 22.83 -7.71
CA PHE A 888 1.80 23.89 -8.25
C PHE A 888 2.56 25.23 -8.27
N PRO A 889 2.24 26.11 -9.23
CA PRO A 889 2.88 27.42 -9.32
C PRO A 889 2.49 28.31 -8.13
N THR A 890 3.42 29.16 -7.70
CA THR A 890 3.19 30.16 -6.66
C THR A 890 2.74 31.49 -7.25
N ASP A 891 1.83 32.19 -6.56
CA ASP A 891 1.40 33.53 -6.94
C ASP A 891 2.32 34.61 -6.34
N VAL A 892 3.14 35.20 -7.20
CA VAL A 892 4.11 36.25 -6.86
C VAL A 892 3.58 37.67 -7.06
N SER A 893 2.31 37.82 -7.46
CA SER A 893 1.72 39.10 -7.84
C SER A 893 1.71 40.08 -6.66
N GLY A 894 2.32 41.25 -6.85
CA GLY A 894 2.40 42.30 -5.83
C GLY A 894 3.31 41.99 -4.64
N LYS A 895 3.97 40.83 -4.61
CA LYS A 895 4.71 40.33 -3.44
C LYS A 895 6.21 40.58 -3.56
N LYS A 896 6.82 40.87 -2.41
CA LYS A 896 8.28 40.83 -2.25
C LYS A 896 8.72 39.37 -2.35
N ILE A 897 9.80 39.10 -3.08
CA ILE A 897 10.35 37.76 -3.28
C ILE A 897 11.66 37.62 -2.52
N VAL A 898 11.77 36.63 -1.66
CA VAL A 898 13.01 36.29 -0.95
C VAL A 898 13.37 34.83 -1.21
N MET A 899 14.51 34.59 -1.84
CA MET A 899 15.06 33.25 -2.07
C MET A 899 16.23 33.00 -1.12
N ARG A 900 16.24 31.85 -0.44
CA ARG A 900 17.35 31.43 0.43
C ARG A 900 17.83 30.03 0.08
N ALA A 901 19.12 29.78 0.28
CA ALA A 901 19.72 28.46 0.24
C ALA A 901 21.06 28.44 0.98
N SER A 902 21.45 27.26 1.45
CA SER A 902 22.81 26.96 1.92
C SER A 902 23.58 26.25 0.79
N VAL A 903 24.73 26.79 0.41
CA VAL A 903 25.55 26.31 -0.71
C VAL A 903 26.91 25.84 -0.19
N ALA A 904 27.37 24.68 -0.67
CA ALA A 904 28.75 24.25 -0.48
C ALA A 904 29.34 23.60 -1.74
N LYS A 905 30.61 23.89 -2.02
CA LYS A 905 31.40 23.32 -3.11
C LYS A 905 31.67 21.84 -2.83
N ARG A 906 31.60 21.01 -3.88
CA ARG A 906 31.93 19.58 -3.79
C ARG A 906 33.27 19.31 -4.47
N ALA A 907 34.31 19.04 -3.67
CA ALA A 907 35.63 18.63 -4.14
C ALA A 907 36.16 19.51 -5.32
N SER A 908 36.54 18.90 -6.45
CA SER A 908 37.16 19.57 -7.61
C SER A 908 36.20 20.23 -8.59
N ARG A 909 34.88 20.20 -8.37
CA ARG A 909 33.90 20.84 -9.28
C ARG A 909 33.63 22.27 -8.86
N ASP A 910 33.68 23.19 -9.81
CA ASP A 910 33.31 24.57 -9.57
C ASP A 910 31.80 24.72 -9.34
N LEU A 911 31.43 25.66 -8.48
CA LEU A 911 30.03 25.95 -8.23
C LEU A 911 29.41 26.53 -9.51
N GLN A 912 28.44 25.82 -10.07
CA GLN A 912 27.72 26.19 -11.27
C GLN A 912 26.31 25.60 -11.25
N GLY A 913 25.33 26.25 -11.90
CA GLY A 913 23.96 25.75 -12.05
C GLY A 913 22.89 26.55 -11.30
N VAL A 914 21.63 26.16 -11.48
CA VAL A 914 20.48 26.83 -10.87
C VAL A 914 20.31 26.49 -9.39
N ILE A 915 20.10 27.50 -8.56
CA ILE A 915 19.67 27.33 -7.16
C ILE A 915 18.15 27.27 -7.10
N MET A 916 17.49 28.29 -7.67
CA MET A 916 16.02 28.39 -7.73
C MET A 916 15.59 29.24 -8.93
N ALA A 917 14.47 28.89 -9.59
CA ALA A 917 13.85 29.70 -10.63
C ALA A 917 12.33 29.50 -10.72
N GLN A 918 11.61 30.49 -11.25
CA GLN A 918 10.22 30.37 -11.70
C GLN A 918 10.03 31.24 -12.96
N GLY A 919 9.17 30.81 -13.89
CA GLY A 919 9.00 31.48 -15.18
C GLY A 919 10.17 31.22 -16.14
N GLY A 920 10.38 32.13 -17.07
CA GLY A 920 11.44 32.04 -18.09
C GLY A 920 11.84 33.38 -18.70
N LYS A 921 12.18 33.39 -19.99
CA LYS A 921 12.76 34.57 -20.68
C LYS A 921 11.79 35.75 -20.79
N GLU A 922 10.50 35.48 -20.93
CA GLU A 922 9.49 36.52 -21.07
C GLU A 922 9.18 37.18 -19.73
N ASN A 923 8.78 36.37 -18.73
CA ASN A 923 8.54 36.78 -17.36
C ASN A 923 9.04 35.69 -16.41
N GLY A 924 9.84 36.06 -15.41
CA GLY A 924 10.37 35.11 -14.44
C GLY A 924 11.45 35.68 -13.53
N TYR A 925 11.82 34.93 -12.50
CA TYR A 925 12.97 35.24 -11.65
C TYR A 925 13.82 34.00 -11.42
N GLY A 926 15.11 34.20 -11.11
CA GLY A 926 16.00 33.10 -10.80
C GLY A 926 17.25 33.51 -10.04
N LEU A 927 17.79 32.55 -9.31
CA LEU A 927 19.05 32.61 -8.60
C LEU A 927 19.91 31.43 -9.06
N PHE A 928 21.08 31.70 -9.61
CA PHE A 928 21.97 30.67 -10.15
C PHE A 928 23.43 31.10 -10.07
N ILE A 929 24.34 30.14 -10.21
CA ILE A 929 25.78 30.37 -10.30
C ILE A 929 26.25 30.04 -11.72
N GLN A 930 26.91 30.99 -12.37
CA GLN A 930 27.46 30.80 -13.71
C GLN A 930 28.78 31.56 -13.80
N ASP A 931 29.80 30.93 -14.38
CA ASP A 931 31.16 31.46 -14.51
C ASP A 931 31.76 31.92 -13.17
N GLY A 932 31.52 31.15 -12.10
CA GLY A 932 31.99 31.45 -10.74
C GLY A 932 31.32 32.66 -10.08
N LYS A 933 30.24 33.20 -10.68
CA LYS A 933 29.50 34.35 -10.16
C LYS A 933 28.08 33.95 -9.79
N LEU A 934 27.65 34.40 -8.62
CA LEU A 934 26.26 34.30 -8.17
C LEU A 934 25.44 35.40 -8.83
N GLN A 935 24.34 35.01 -9.47
CA GLN A 935 23.49 35.89 -10.28
C GLN A 935 22.05 35.75 -9.84
N MET A 936 21.42 36.88 -9.52
CA MET A 936 19.96 36.98 -9.45
C MET A 936 19.46 37.67 -10.72
N VAL A 937 18.51 37.05 -11.40
CA VAL A 937 17.89 37.54 -12.63
C VAL A 937 16.40 37.75 -12.41
N VAL A 938 15.87 38.84 -12.97
CA VAL A 938 14.44 39.11 -13.13
C VAL A 938 14.19 39.46 -14.59
N ASN A 939 13.32 38.70 -15.25
CA ASN A 939 12.84 38.95 -16.60
C ASN A 939 11.43 39.54 -16.52
N GLN A 940 11.20 40.67 -17.20
CA GLN A 940 9.89 41.30 -17.31
C GLN A 940 9.65 41.81 -18.73
N ASN A 941 8.61 41.28 -19.38
CA ASN A 941 8.26 41.59 -20.77
C ASN A 941 9.46 41.44 -21.74
N GLY A 942 10.19 40.32 -21.61
CA GLY A 942 11.35 39.99 -22.43
C GLY A 942 12.63 40.78 -22.11
N LYS A 943 12.62 41.64 -21.08
CA LYS A 943 13.79 42.40 -20.62
C LYS A 943 14.40 41.78 -19.36
N THR A 944 15.70 41.56 -19.39
CA THR A 944 16.47 40.97 -18.28
C THR A 944 17.14 42.02 -17.40
N TYR A 945 16.97 41.89 -16.09
CA TYR A 945 17.62 42.68 -15.06
C TYR A 945 18.44 41.76 -14.16
N SER A 946 19.73 42.04 -13.96
CA SER A 946 20.65 41.12 -13.27
C SER A 946 21.46 41.79 -12.16
N ALA A 947 21.45 41.19 -10.97
CA ALA A 947 22.38 41.49 -9.89
C ALA A 947 23.46 40.40 -9.84
N ILE A 948 24.70 40.74 -10.23
CA ILE A 948 25.81 39.79 -10.39
C ILE A 948 26.90 40.07 -9.35
N SER A 949 27.33 39.04 -8.61
CA SER A 949 28.40 39.15 -7.63
C SER A 949 29.73 39.55 -8.29
N LYS A 950 30.42 40.53 -7.68
CA LYS A 950 31.76 40.96 -8.13
C LYS A 950 32.91 40.31 -7.36
N LYS A 951 32.61 39.73 -6.21
CA LYS A 951 33.58 39.09 -5.31
C LYS A 951 33.61 37.58 -5.57
N PRO A 952 34.76 36.91 -5.38
CA PRO A 952 34.81 35.46 -5.34
C PRO A 952 33.83 34.90 -4.30
N LEU A 953 33.19 33.77 -4.63
CA LEU A 953 32.28 33.08 -3.71
C LEU A 953 33.08 32.21 -2.72
N PRO A 954 32.69 32.16 -1.44
CA PRO A 954 33.24 31.18 -0.49
C PRO A 954 32.95 29.74 -0.94
N GLU A 955 33.71 28.77 -0.41
CA GLU A 955 33.44 27.36 -0.66
C GLU A 955 32.17 26.85 0.05
N LYS A 956 31.77 27.50 1.16
CA LYS A 956 30.52 27.24 1.88
C LYS A 956 29.94 28.56 2.35
N PHE A 957 28.66 28.80 2.07
CA PHE A 957 27.98 30.04 2.43
C PHE A 957 26.46 29.91 2.41
N ASP A 958 25.78 30.81 3.12
CA ASP A 958 24.34 31.00 3.00
C ASP A 958 24.05 32.18 2.05
N VAL A 959 23.15 31.95 1.11
CA VAL A 959 22.69 32.99 0.17
C VAL A 959 21.29 33.46 0.49
N THR A 960 21.07 34.76 0.38
CA THR A 960 19.74 35.37 0.38
C THR A 960 19.63 36.35 -0.79
N ALA A 961 18.69 36.12 -1.70
CA ALA A 961 18.39 37.01 -2.81
C ALA A 961 17.00 37.62 -2.63
N ILE A 962 16.88 38.94 -2.77
CA ILE A 962 15.67 39.69 -2.44
C ILE A 962 15.27 40.58 -3.63
N LEU A 963 14.01 40.49 -4.05
CA LEU A 963 13.33 41.47 -4.90
C LEU A 963 12.32 42.23 -4.04
N GLU A 964 12.63 43.48 -3.70
CA GLU A 964 11.73 44.35 -2.96
C GLU A 964 10.58 44.85 -3.86
N LYS A 965 9.44 45.24 -3.27
CA LYS A 965 8.25 45.75 -3.99
C LYS A 965 8.56 46.90 -4.95
N ASN A 966 9.54 47.73 -4.61
CA ASN A 966 10.00 48.86 -5.43
C ASN A 966 11.00 48.47 -6.55
N GLY A 967 11.19 47.18 -6.79
CA GLY A 967 12.09 46.62 -7.81
C GLY A 967 13.56 46.53 -7.38
N GLN A 968 13.92 46.93 -6.16
CA GLN A 968 15.30 46.81 -5.68
C GLN A 968 15.69 45.34 -5.53
N MET A 969 16.76 44.94 -6.23
CA MET A 969 17.32 43.60 -6.16
C MET A 969 18.57 43.62 -5.27
N THR A 970 18.67 42.66 -4.34
CA THR A 970 19.82 42.51 -3.44
C THR A 970 20.20 41.05 -3.30
N VAL A 971 21.49 40.73 -3.50
CA VAL A 971 22.06 39.40 -3.22
C VAL A 971 23.02 39.51 -2.05
N LYS A 972 22.78 38.72 -1.00
CA LYS A 972 23.59 38.63 0.20
C LYS A 972 24.22 37.24 0.31
N VAL A 973 25.47 37.21 0.77
CA VAL A 973 26.24 36.00 1.11
C VAL A 973 26.70 36.16 2.55
N ASP A 974 26.32 35.23 3.42
CA ASP A 974 26.55 35.28 4.88
C ASP A 974 26.14 36.64 5.49
N GLY A 975 24.96 37.12 5.10
CA GLY A 975 24.39 38.40 5.52
C GLY A 975 25.00 39.65 4.88
N LYS A 976 26.11 39.54 4.14
CA LYS A 976 26.80 40.67 3.50
C LYS A 976 26.34 40.87 2.06
N THR A 977 26.09 42.10 1.65
CA THR A 977 25.70 42.42 0.27
C THR A 977 26.84 42.16 -0.73
N PHE A 978 26.57 41.32 -1.73
CA PHE A 978 27.50 40.93 -2.81
C PHE A 978 27.13 41.53 -4.17
N ALA A 979 25.84 41.79 -4.40
CA ALA A 979 25.35 42.43 -5.61
C ALA A 979 24.05 43.19 -5.35
N THR A 980 23.83 44.26 -6.10
CA THR A 980 22.56 44.98 -6.16
C THR A 980 22.24 45.35 -7.60
N ALA A 981 20.96 45.38 -7.93
CA ALA A 981 20.43 45.87 -9.21
C ALA A 981 19.03 46.45 -8.98
N LYS A 982 18.38 46.90 -10.05
CA LYS A 982 17.01 47.41 -9.98
C LYS A 982 16.21 46.95 -11.19
N ALA A 983 15.17 46.17 -10.94
CA ALA A 983 14.08 45.91 -11.87
C ALA A 983 13.03 47.05 -11.77
N PRO A 984 12.10 47.16 -12.73
CA PRO A 984 11.01 48.13 -12.67
C PRO A 984 10.16 48.06 -11.39
N ALA A 985 9.68 46.87 -11.04
CA ALA A 985 8.89 46.57 -9.85
C ALA A 985 8.84 45.04 -9.64
N VAL A 986 8.07 44.58 -8.65
CA VAL A 986 7.62 43.17 -8.57
C VAL A 986 6.63 42.84 -9.69
N PHE A 987 6.31 41.56 -9.86
CA PHE A 987 5.33 41.10 -10.85
C PHE A 987 3.92 41.55 -10.46
N THR A 988 3.09 41.84 -11.45
CA THR A 988 1.68 42.21 -11.25
C THR A 988 0.72 41.07 -11.56
N GLU A 989 1.22 40.00 -12.18
CA GLU A 989 0.46 38.83 -12.61
C GLU A 989 1.20 37.56 -12.20
N PRO A 990 0.48 36.43 -12.03
CA PRO A 990 1.10 35.13 -11.76
C PRO A 990 2.08 34.72 -12.86
N LEU A 991 3.15 34.02 -12.47
CA LEU A 991 4.14 33.48 -13.40
C LEU A 991 3.72 32.11 -13.92
N VAL A 992 4.11 31.83 -15.17
CA VAL A 992 3.90 30.50 -15.79
C VAL A 992 4.94 29.51 -15.28
N GLY A 993 4.49 28.29 -14.99
CA GLY A 993 5.34 27.17 -14.60
C GLY A 993 5.69 27.16 -13.11
N ASN A 994 6.12 25.99 -12.66
CA ASN A 994 6.38 25.73 -11.27
C ASN A 994 7.74 26.32 -10.83
N VAL A 995 7.86 26.60 -9.53
CA VAL A 995 9.14 26.91 -8.92
C VAL A 995 10.01 25.65 -9.00
N ARG A 996 11.25 25.80 -9.46
CA ARG A 996 12.22 24.72 -9.64
C ARG A 996 13.50 25.04 -8.88
N SER A 997 14.12 24.03 -8.29
CA SER A 997 15.37 24.14 -7.54
C SER A 997 16.40 23.13 -8.06
N GLY A 998 17.67 23.52 -8.03
CA GLY A 998 18.79 22.65 -8.39
C GLY A 998 18.95 22.31 -9.87
N GLU A 999 17.96 22.60 -10.70
CA GLU A 999 18.00 22.39 -12.15
C GLU A 999 17.01 23.32 -12.87
N ASP A 1000 17.42 23.83 -14.04
CA ASP A 1000 16.52 24.37 -15.06
C ASP A 1000 16.60 23.46 -16.29
N PHE A 1001 15.47 22.87 -16.69
CA PHE A 1001 15.41 21.80 -17.68
C PHE A 1001 15.65 22.32 -19.10
N ASP A 1002 16.11 21.43 -19.98
CA ASP A 1002 16.35 21.76 -21.39
C ASP A 1002 15.05 21.92 -22.19
N ASN A 1003 14.40 23.08 -22.06
CA ASN A 1003 13.25 23.51 -22.86
C ASN A 1003 13.31 25.01 -23.20
N GLU A 1004 12.31 25.52 -23.92
CA GLU A 1004 12.29 26.93 -24.38
C GLU A 1004 12.12 27.97 -23.25
N ASN A 1005 11.80 27.56 -22.01
CA ASN A 1005 11.39 28.44 -20.91
C ASN A 1005 12.46 28.68 -19.83
N LYS A 1006 13.76 28.66 -20.19
CA LYS A 1006 14.86 28.89 -19.24
C LYS A 1006 14.88 30.32 -18.69
N ILE A 1007 15.31 30.48 -17.44
CA ILE A 1007 15.39 31.83 -16.82
C ILE A 1007 16.64 32.61 -17.27
N GLY A 1008 17.74 31.91 -17.56
CA GLY A 1008 19.03 32.48 -17.92
C GLY A 1008 19.53 32.06 -19.30
N ASN A 1009 20.68 32.60 -19.70
CA ASN A 1009 21.37 32.25 -20.94
C ASN A 1009 22.45 31.20 -20.66
N TYR A 1010 22.04 29.93 -20.65
CA TYR A 1010 22.90 28.75 -20.54
C TYR A 1010 22.38 27.62 -21.43
N GLU A 1011 23.30 26.75 -21.85
CA GLU A 1011 23.02 25.61 -22.74
C GLU A 1011 22.53 24.38 -21.97
N GLY A 1012 21.70 23.55 -22.60
CA GLY A 1012 21.21 22.29 -22.03
C GLY A 1012 20.43 22.44 -20.71
N SER A 1013 20.21 21.33 -20.01
CA SER A 1013 19.77 21.37 -18.61
C SER A 1013 20.87 21.99 -17.75
N PHE A 1014 20.53 22.98 -16.91
CA PHE A 1014 21.49 23.71 -16.10
C PHE A 1014 21.45 23.28 -14.63
N GLN A 1015 21.98 22.08 -14.39
CA GLN A 1015 21.99 21.41 -13.10
C GLN A 1015 23.02 22.02 -12.13
N PHE A 1016 22.68 22.09 -10.84
CA PHE A 1016 23.57 22.56 -9.78
C PHE A 1016 24.71 21.58 -9.47
N GLU A 1017 25.94 22.06 -9.60
CA GLU A 1017 27.20 21.39 -9.32
C GLU A 1017 27.74 21.79 -7.94
N GLY A 1018 27.06 21.29 -6.91
CA GLY A 1018 27.44 21.51 -5.52
C GLY A 1018 26.48 20.80 -4.56
N ASN A 1019 26.70 21.03 -3.27
CA ASN A 1019 25.74 20.72 -2.21
C ASN A 1019 24.82 21.92 -2.04
N LEU A 1020 23.52 21.66 -2.06
CA LEU A 1020 22.47 22.66 -1.93
C LEU A 1020 21.46 22.15 -0.90
N GLN A 1021 21.22 22.94 0.15
CA GLN A 1021 20.37 22.62 1.29
C GLN A 1021 19.55 23.84 1.70
N ASN A 1022 18.55 23.66 2.57
CA ASN A 1022 17.75 24.74 3.17
C ASN A 1022 17.15 25.72 2.14
N ILE A 1023 16.71 25.18 1.00
CA ILE A 1023 16.19 26.00 -0.09
C ILE A 1023 14.78 26.45 0.27
N SER A 1024 14.55 27.76 0.29
CA SER A 1024 13.23 28.30 0.57
C SER A 1024 12.92 29.54 -0.27
N LEU A 1025 11.64 29.67 -0.58
CA LEU A 1025 11.03 30.83 -1.21
C LEU A 1025 10.08 31.45 -0.18
N GLU A 1026 10.25 32.75 0.08
CA GLU A 1026 9.35 33.52 0.93
C GLU A 1026 8.71 34.64 0.09
N LEU A 1027 7.38 34.73 0.15
CA LEU A 1027 6.58 35.76 -0.52
C LEU A 1027 5.87 36.61 0.55
N ILE A 1028 6.03 37.92 0.47
CA ILE A 1028 5.59 38.86 1.53
C ILE A 1028 4.73 39.98 0.93
N ASP A 1029 3.57 40.20 1.54
CA ASP A 1029 2.60 41.26 1.21
C ASP A 1029 2.93 42.66 1.76
#